data_AF-A0A1C5RX75-F1
#
_entry.id   AF-A0A1C5RX75-F1
#
_cell.length_a   1.000
_cell.length_b   1.000
_cell.length_c   1.000
_cell.angle_alpha   90.00
_cell.angle_beta   90.00
_cell.angle_gamma   90.00
#
_symmetry.space_group_name_H-M   'P 1'
#
loop_
_entity.id
_entity.type
_entity.pdbx_description
1 polymer ?
#
loop_
_entity_poly.entity_id
_entity_poly.type
_entity_poly.pdbx_seq_one_letter_code
_entity_poly.pdbx_strand_id
1 'polypeptide(L)'
;MKDRMKRLSILCITAALCAGNVYAEELPAATGTELETHAESAQEAVAAEAAAESTEPETAKEPETQKETEQESTEAAQSESQTEKETTGGEENNESGETDRADTENTEVQGENQKHTDKETEKNPETEEERETEAATEKEAEKAELAVTDSNGETLKKEKLDVPAVLPVDGETHPVEYLQGVYKITVPSGSKTIQLTVPDQKEGEKISLTRWGGFLTESEKHWYLCPDDPEEGAFTQAGNVYIVNLDNFTLTMEDLTKEQLAVYGDLSEDISYAEILVTGEGRSELLLIEFDAESGKETEPVSEESTPEAESTETGTEANTSAETENGTEDGIAALADTEQAGEIATLSASASQIDSAYTSAGKNLSDSSKKVTPSVGSIGGEWEILGLARSGKLDQDVIDKYLANVVSTLKENNGVLHEKKYTEYSRVILALTSLGVDVTNVGGYNLLKPLADFEKTKWQGVNGSIWALIAVDSHGYEFPQADAGVTQNSRDKLIEDILIQELSSGGWDISGKSADPDMTAMAIQSLAPYYSTNSDVKEAVDRGIDRLSAIQKSNGSFATYGSESSESCAQVIVALTAMGIDPNTDSRFVKNGKSVVDALLTYANADGSFRHVLDGDANQMATEQAYYALTAYERFTGGKTRLYDMTDVAMQSDKDKAATVQKLIAALPSTVKLTDKSQIEAARSMYDSLSDAQKALVTNYSKLEAAMKKLQELKKSSGSGSESGSGSGSGKKNSSTTKKKTKGSTKKVNLVSGSSGKKGGTAAGKTASGKTTADTKEKESEKETDKNATKTTEKKGGTKTEKEVTSLITEMNGLFRKTKTSEKLPENAEDYTDAQKEQILDIYRTYSELTDAQKKEVEASSHYKDYEKAVESFKETNHYDKAADIDLRDNEEEILPWYVQVEASSLNVESSQAEQVSQALKGQGELLNLTDISLMDLLDNTQWEPDDLVRVSVPLADLGDYENVAVVHLKDDGSLEFIDGHIAGSRIEFDTDQFSRFGIAGYNGSMEDLMKPEESTQKPLWMYLIPGAGAAALLVILGAMRLSLSRKGKKKTGEERER
;
A
#
# COMPACT_ATOMS: atom_id res chain seq x y z
N MET A 1 4.06 -59.01 -7.48
CA MET A 1 2.85 -58.96 -6.62
C MET A 1 1.65 -58.45 -7.43
N LYS A 2 0.95 -59.32 -8.18
CA LYS A 2 -0.18 -58.91 -9.05
C LYS A 2 -1.51 -59.68 -8.83
N ASP A 3 -1.58 -60.46 -7.74
CA ASP A 3 -2.78 -61.19 -7.29
C ASP A 3 -3.12 -60.88 -5.80
N ARG A 4 -2.60 -59.73 -5.32
CA ARG A 4 -2.97 -58.97 -4.11
C ARG A 4 -4.45 -58.59 -3.99
N MET A 5 -4.91 -57.89 -5.03
CA MET A 5 -6.16 -57.11 -5.05
C MET A 5 -7.25 -57.83 -5.85
N LYS A 6 -7.67 -59.00 -5.35
CA LYS A 6 -8.77 -59.77 -5.94
C LYS A 6 -9.86 -60.12 -4.93
N ARG A 7 -10.10 -59.21 -4.00
CA ARG A 7 -11.21 -59.20 -3.00
C ARG A 7 -11.39 -57.78 -2.44
N LEU A 8 -12.06 -56.90 -3.19
CA LEU A 8 -13.12 -55.98 -2.76
C LEU A 8 -13.50 -55.06 -3.94
N SER A 9 -14.42 -55.53 -4.78
CA SER A 9 -15.11 -54.75 -5.82
C SER A 9 -16.31 -55.56 -6.31
N ILE A 10 -17.51 -55.11 -5.97
CA ILE A 10 -18.77 -55.50 -6.63
C ILE A 10 -19.44 -54.19 -7.03
N LEU A 11 -20.03 -54.15 -8.24
CA LEU A 11 -20.13 -52.94 -9.06
C LEU A 11 -21.58 -52.66 -9.51
N CYS A 12 -21.91 -51.37 -9.68
CA CYS A 12 -22.93 -50.80 -10.58
C CYS A 12 -24.43 -51.23 -10.42
N ILE A 13 -25.43 -50.33 -10.40
CA ILE A 13 -26.01 -49.58 -11.56
C ILE A 13 -26.42 -50.58 -12.69
N THR A 14 -27.67 -50.76 -13.16
CA THR A 14 -28.91 -49.94 -13.23
C THR A 14 -30.18 -50.82 -13.34
N ALA A 15 -31.40 -50.28 -13.08
CA ALA A 15 -32.66 -50.50 -13.86
C ALA A 15 -33.91 -49.94 -13.11
N ALA A 16 -35.07 -49.84 -13.78
CA ALA A 16 -36.30 -49.22 -13.23
C ALA A 16 -37.61 -50.00 -13.50
N LEU A 17 -38.62 -49.75 -12.64
CA LEU A 17 -40.08 -49.98 -12.80
C LEU A 17 -40.60 -51.42 -13.06
N CYS A 18 -41.29 -52.01 -12.06
CA CYS A 18 -42.75 -52.30 -12.09
C CYS A 18 -43.23 -53.31 -11.01
N ALA A 19 -44.42 -53.05 -10.44
CA ALA A 19 -45.29 -53.93 -9.62
C ALA A 19 -44.75 -54.50 -8.28
N GLY A 20 -45.58 -54.71 -7.24
CA GLY A 20 -46.97 -54.28 -7.05
C GLY A 20 -47.72 -54.94 -5.86
N ASN A 21 -48.58 -54.15 -5.21
CA ASN A 21 -49.71 -54.50 -4.31
C ASN A 21 -49.50 -55.35 -3.03
N VAL A 22 -49.85 -54.73 -1.89
CA VAL A 22 -50.93 -55.21 -0.97
C VAL A 22 -51.88 -54.02 -0.73
N TYR A 23 -53.17 -54.26 -0.46
CA TYR A 23 -54.25 -53.25 -0.52
C TYR A 23 -55.40 -53.56 0.46
N ALA A 24 -55.93 -52.53 1.15
CA ALA A 24 -57.23 -52.45 1.87
C ALA A 24 -57.39 -51.00 2.43
N GLU A 25 -58.33 -50.15 1.95
CA GLU A 25 -59.77 -50.02 2.33
C GLU A 25 -59.98 -49.24 3.65
N GLU A 26 -60.83 -48.20 3.83
CA GLU A 26 -61.79 -47.38 3.02
C GLU A 26 -61.78 -45.91 3.57
N LEU A 27 -61.89 -44.79 2.81
CA LEU A 27 -63.07 -44.10 2.18
C LEU A 27 -64.17 -43.59 3.16
N PRO A 28 -65.02 -42.55 2.84
CA PRO A 28 -65.18 -41.77 1.59
C PRO A 28 -65.42 -40.21 1.67
N ALA A 29 -65.07 -39.49 0.57
CA ALA A 29 -65.77 -38.33 -0.08
C ALA A 29 -66.16 -37.03 0.71
N ALA A 30 -66.56 -35.88 0.12
CA ALA A 30 -66.82 -35.45 -1.27
C ALA A 30 -66.72 -33.90 -1.45
N THR A 31 -66.64 -33.40 -2.71
CA THR A 31 -66.94 -32.01 -3.21
C THR A 31 -66.18 -30.81 -2.59
N GLY A 32 -65.58 -29.86 -3.32
CA GLY A 32 -66.14 -28.91 -4.32
C GLY A 32 -65.94 -27.48 -3.74
N THR A 33 -65.68 -26.37 -4.44
CA THR A 33 -65.75 -25.98 -5.87
C THR A 33 -64.89 -24.69 -6.09
N GLU A 34 -64.66 -24.28 -7.35
CA GLU A 34 -64.65 -22.90 -7.94
C GLU A 34 -64.40 -21.62 -7.07
N LEU A 35 -63.91 -20.47 -7.55
CA LEU A 35 -63.25 -20.00 -8.80
C LEU A 35 -62.70 -18.55 -8.55
N GLU A 36 -61.68 -18.16 -9.32
CA GLU A 36 -61.37 -16.82 -9.88
C GLU A 36 -61.55 -15.44 -9.15
N THR A 37 -60.72 -14.49 -9.62
CA THR A 37 -60.85 -13.00 -9.65
C THR A 37 -60.43 -12.12 -8.46
N HIS A 38 -59.87 -10.96 -8.86
CA HIS A 38 -59.43 -9.83 -8.01
C HIS A 38 -60.56 -8.82 -7.74
N ALA A 39 -60.55 -8.21 -6.56
CA ALA A 39 -60.88 -6.79 -6.32
C ALA A 39 -60.22 -6.41 -4.96
N GLU A 40 -59.47 -5.32 -4.74
CA GLU A 40 -59.54 -3.91 -5.19
C GLU A 40 -60.34 -2.99 -4.24
N SER A 41 -59.82 -1.76 -4.09
CA SER A 41 -60.39 -0.57 -3.43
C SER A 41 -60.35 -0.47 -1.89
N ALA A 42 -59.85 0.68 -1.44
CA ALA A 42 -59.91 1.17 -0.07
C ALA A 42 -61.19 2.00 0.17
N GLN A 43 -61.44 2.45 1.42
CA GLN A 43 -61.64 3.89 1.66
C GLN A 43 -61.56 4.31 3.14
N GLU A 44 -61.47 5.63 3.35
CA GLU A 44 -61.21 6.32 4.63
C GLU A 44 -62.50 6.72 5.39
N ALA A 45 -62.36 7.02 6.69
CA ALA A 45 -63.16 8.01 7.43
C ALA A 45 -62.31 8.53 8.62
N VAL A 46 -61.95 9.82 8.76
CA VAL A 46 -62.77 11.05 8.99
C VAL A 46 -63.28 11.16 10.45
N ALA A 47 -63.12 12.26 11.19
CA ALA A 47 -62.22 13.43 11.08
C ALA A 47 -62.22 14.26 12.39
N ALA A 48 -61.21 15.13 12.52
CA ALA A 48 -61.15 16.46 13.18
C ALA A 48 -62.27 16.95 14.13
N GLU A 49 -61.87 17.52 15.27
CA GLU A 49 -62.23 18.93 15.58
C GLU A 49 -61.12 19.65 16.38
N ALA A 50 -61.32 20.92 16.76
CA ALA A 50 -60.24 21.90 16.96
C ALA A 50 -60.57 23.07 17.93
N ALA A 51 -59.58 23.95 18.16
CA ALA A 51 -59.68 25.31 18.75
C ALA A 51 -59.98 25.41 20.27
N ALA A 52 -59.66 26.49 21.01
CA ALA A 52 -58.69 27.60 20.86
C ALA A 52 -58.61 28.42 22.20
N GLU A 53 -57.82 29.53 22.22
CA GLU A 53 -57.75 30.63 23.24
C GLU A 53 -57.10 30.24 24.60
N SER A 54 -56.06 30.92 25.16
CA SER A 54 -55.76 32.35 25.46
C SER A 54 -56.48 32.87 26.73
N THR A 55 -55.93 33.73 27.62
CA THR A 55 -55.05 34.91 27.45
C THR A 55 -54.04 35.17 28.62
N GLU A 56 -53.24 36.25 28.51
CA GLU A 56 -52.32 36.84 29.53
C GLU A 56 -53.05 37.61 30.67
N PRO A 57 -52.32 38.24 31.64
CA PRO A 57 -51.76 39.62 31.49
C PRO A 57 -50.23 39.71 31.77
N GLU A 58 -49.45 40.62 31.15
CA GLU A 58 -49.24 42.06 31.48
C GLU A 58 -48.85 42.36 32.97
N THR A 59 -47.92 43.28 33.32
CA THR A 59 -47.16 44.34 32.58
C THR A 59 -45.88 44.80 33.34
N ALA A 60 -44.99 45.54 32.64
CA ALA A 60 -44.04 46.55 33.18
C ALA A 60 -42.78 46.04 33.96
N LYS A 61 -41.61 46.73 34.00
CA LYS A 61 -41.19 48.04 33.44
C LYS A 61 -39.65 48.21 33.35
N GLU A 62 -39.17 48.96 32.35
CA GLU A 62 -37.91 49.74 32.35
C GLU A 62 -38.08 51.06 33.17
N PRO A 63 -37.06 51.96 33.41
CA PRO A 63 -35.76 52.12 32.72
C PRO A 63 -34.52 52.52 33.59
N GLU A 64 -33.38 52.75 32.92
CA GLU A 64 -32.26 53.70 33.25
C GLU A 64 -31.49 53.54 34.60
N THR A 65 -30.20 53.88 34.75
CA THR A 65 -29.40 54.96 34.11
C THR A 65 -27.89 54.60 34.02
N GLN A 66 -27.08 55.46 33.39
CA GLN A 66 -25.64 55.34 33.08
C GLN A 66 -24.68 55.87 34.19
N LYS A 67 -23.35 55.93 33.87
CA LYS A 67 -22.26 56.74 34.49
C LYS A 67 -21.63 56.17 35.78
N GLU A 68 -20.38 56.47 36.21
CA GLU A 68 -19.22 57.29 35.72
C GLU A 68 -17.94 56.90 36.53
N THR A 69 -16.66 57.12 36.15
CA THR A 69 -15.95 57.60 34.92
C THR A 69 -14.48 57.07 34.92
N GLU A 70 -13.72 57.32 33.83
CA GLU A 70 -12.24 57.54 33.77
C GLU A 70 -11.28 56.38 34.18
N GLN A 71 -10.10 56.10 33.60
CA GLN A 71 -9.07 56.79 32.76
C GLN A 71 -7.76 57.10 33.55
N GLU A 72 -6.61 56.80 32.92
CA GLU A 72 -5.24 57.20 33.32
C GLU A 72 -4.66 56.61 34.64
N SER A 73 -3.34 56.60 34.89
CA SER A 73 -2.21 57.23 34.17
C SER A 73 -0.94 56.34 34.04
N THR A 74 0.02 56.84 33.27
CA THR A 74 1.47 56.53 33.32
C THR A 74 2.07 56.92 34.71
N GLU A 75 3.32 56.65 35.11
CA GLU A 75 4.59 56.98 34.43
C GLU A 75 5.87 56.42 35.12
N ALA A 76 6.98 56.49 34.38
CA ALA A 76 8.41 56.52 34.73
C ALA A 76 8.98 56.26 36.16
N ALA A 77 9.89 55.28 36.22
CA ALA A 77 11.32 55.40 36.58
C ALA A 77 11.82 55.76 38.02
N GLN A 78 13.12 55.47 38.23
CA GLN A 78 14.02 55.89 39.33
C GLN A 78 13.73 55.33 40.75
N SER A 79 14.71 55.10 41.63
CA SER A 79 16.18 55.03 41.50
C SER A 79 16.84 54.56 42.82
N GLU A 80 18.04 53.95 42.74
CA GLU A 80 19.08 53.92 43.81
C GLU A 80 18.77 53.18 45.15
N SER A 81 19.75 52.74 45.96
CA SER A 81 21.13 52.27 45.72
C SER A 81 21.71 51.62 47.01
N GLN A 82 22.96 51.10 46.93
CA GLN A 82 23.89 50.88 48.06
C GLN A 82 23.59 49.68 49.02
N THR A 83 24.59 49.02 49.66
CA THR A 83 26.05 49.26 49.73
C THR A 83 26.89 47.99 49.96
N GLU A 84 28.21 48.09 49.67
CA GLU A 84 29.35 47.31 50.25
C GLU A 84 29.52 45.81 49.84
N LYS A 85 30.75 45.27 49.63
CA LYS A 85 32.10 45.82 49.91
C LYS A 85 33.30 45.22 49.11
N GLU A 86 34.39 46.00 49.11
CA GLU A 86 35.82 45.63 49.01
C GLU A 86 36.43 45.07 47.68
N THR A 87 36.87 46.05 46.88
CA THR A 87 38.01 46.11 45.92
C THR A 87 39.32 45.44 46.42
N THR A 88 40.35 45.09 45.62
CA THR A 88 41.13 45.83 44.57
C THR A 88 41.89 44.83 43.65
N GLY A 89 42.46 45.14 42.47
CA GLY A 89 42.56 46.36 41.65
C GLY A 89 43.96 46.51 40.99
N GLY A 90 44.04 47.01 39.74
CA GLY A 90 45.32 47.33 39.04
C GLY A 90 45.26 47.27 37.50
N GLU A 91 45.75 48.31 36.81
CA GLU A 91 45.71 48.49 35.35
C GLU A 91 47.11 48.56 34.70
N GLU A 92 47.15 48.30 33.38
CA GLU A 92 48.11 48.72 32.33
C GLU A 92 49.58 49.08 32.66
N ASN A 93 50.56 48.55 31.88
CA ASN A 93 51.35 49.37 30.94
C ASN A 93 52.28 48.58 29.96
N ASN A 94 52.70 49.31 28.93
CA ASN A 94 53.44 49.00 27.68
C ASN A 94 54.85 48.35 27.71
N GLU A 95 55.25 47.84 26.53
CA GLU A 95 56.61 47.84 25.89
C GLU A 95 57.78 47.02 26.54
N SER A 96 58.77 46.48 25.81
CA SER A 96 58.98 46.24 24.35
C SER A 96 60.23 45.35 24.07
N GLY A 97 60.25 44.62 22.93
CA GLY A 97 61.45 43.99 22.32
C GLY A 97 61.92 42.66 22.96
N GLU A 98 62.71 41.80 22.31
CA GLU A 98 63.18 41.66 20.91
C GLU A 98 63.70 40.18 20.81
N THR A 99 63.43 39.33 19.80
CA THR A 99 63.90 39.31 18.40
C THR A 99 63.28 38.12 17.63
N ASP A 100 63.16 38.25 16.29
CA ASP A 100 63.03 37.22 15.23
C ASP A 100 61.88 36.17 15.28
N ARG A 101 60.90 36.15 14.36
CA ARG A 101 60.91 35.92 12.87
C ARG A 101 61.03 34.43 12.48
N ALA A 102 60.37 33.89 11.45
CA ALA A 102 59.40 34.37 10.43
C ALA A 102 58.90 33.12 9.66
N ASP A 103 57.81 33.07 8.88
CA ASP A 103 56.67 33.98 8.63
C ASP A 103 55.44 33.10 8.25
N THR A 104 54.29 33.72 7.96
CA THR A 104 52.98 33.06 7.76
C THR A 104 52.64 32.66 6.32
N GLU A 105 51.52 31.92 6.19
CA GLU A 105 50.40 32.21 5.26
C GLU A 105 50.22 31.46 3.90
N ASN A 106 49.08 30.76 3.84
CA ASN A 106 47.94 30.96 2.92
C ASN A 106 47.77 30.22 1.57
N THR A 107 46.47 30.03 1.28
CA THR A 107 45.78 29.89 -0.02
C THR A 107 45.78 28.57 -0.82
N GLU A 108 44.69 28.49 -1.60
CA GLU A 108 44.28 27.51 -2.62
C GLU A 108 45.26 27.42 -3.80
N VAL A 109 45.01 26.48 -4.74
CA VAL A 109 44.82 26.80 -6.19
C VAL A 109 44.43 25.55 -7.00
N GLN A 110 43.60 25.73 -8.04
CA GLN A 110 43.27 24.72 -9.06
C GLN A 110 44.35 24.67 -10.17
N GLY A 111 44.54 23.57 -10.91
CA GLY A 111 45.25 23.67 -12.19
C GLY A 111 45.78 22.41 -12.87
N GLU A 112 45.03 21.93 -13.86
CA GLU A 112 45.46 21.48 -15.21
C GLU A 112 46.77 20.69 -15.48
N ASN A 113 46.59 19.59 -16.24
CA ASN A 113 47.38 19.18 -17.43
C ASN A 113 48.93 19.38 -17.46
N GLN A 114 49.70 18.27 -17.50
CA GLN A 114 50.35 17.81 -18.76
C GLN A 114 51.13 16.47 -18.68
N LYS A 115 50.66 15.50 -19.47
CA LYS A 115 51.38 14.49 -20.27
C LYS A 115 52.89 14.69 -20.51
N HIS A 116 53.75 13.70 -20.15
CA HIS A 116 54.55 12.90 -21.14
C HIS A 116 55.41 11.72 -20.59
N THR A 117 55.59 10.70 -21.45
CA THR A 117 56.70 9.71 -21.59
C THR A 117 57.09 8.76 -20.44
N ASP A 118 56.94 7.46 -20.71
CA ASP A 118 58.00 6.42 -20.88
C ASP A 118 59.29 6.53 -20.03
N LYS A 119 59.79 5.47 -19.38
CA LYS A 119 60.28 4.21 -20.02
C LYS A 119 60.59 3.09 -19.00
N GLU A 120 60.58 1.83 -19.48
CA GLU A 120 61.49 0.69 -19.20
C GLU A 120 62.11 0.52 -17.78
N THR A 121 62.15 -0.69 -17.19
CA THR A 121 63.00 -1.78 -17.71
C THR A 121 62.59 -3.20 -17.29
N GLU A 122 62.34 -4.00 -18.33
CA GLU A 122 62.34 -5.47 -18.48
C GLU A 122 63.33 -6.33 -17.64
N LYS A 123 62.83 -7.42 -17.00
CA LYS A 123 63.28 -8.86 -17.09
C LYS A 123 62.80 -9.69 -15.86
N ASN A 124 62.07 -10.84 -15.93
CA ASN A 124 62.26 -12.14 -16.66
C ASN A 124 63.13 -13.15 -15.85
N PRO A 125 62.90 -14.49 -15.88
CA PRO A 125 61.67 -15.30 -15.66
C PRO A 125 61.92 -16.54 -14.73
N GLU A 126 60.92 -17.41 -14.49
CA GLU A 126 61.02 -18.89 -14.25
C GLU A 126 59.59 -19.43 -14.00
N THR A 127 58.94 -20.12 -14.95
CA THR A 127 58.94 -21.57 -15.33
C THR A 127 57.96 -22.47 -14.56
N GLU A 128 57.06 -23.10 -15.32
CA GLU A 128 56.18 -24.20 -14.91
C GLU A 128 56.98 -25.46 -14.52
N GLU A 129 57.14 -25.78 -13.23
CA GLU A 129 57.39 -27.17 -12.80
C GLU A 129 57.03 -27.50 -11.34
N GLU A 130 56.00 -26.88 -10.75
CA GLU A 130 55.52 -27.25 -9.39
C GLU A 130 54.00 -27.08 -9.24
N ARG A 131 53.22 -27.88 -9.98
CA ARG A 131 51.73 -27.86 -9.97
C ARG A 131 51.10 -29.22 -9.66
N GLU A 132 51.69 -29.97 -8.72
CA GLU A 132 51.23 -31.33 -8.37
C GLU A 132 51.35 -31.67 -6.86
N THR A 133 51.37 -30.68 -5.95
CA THR A 133 51.43 -30.91 -4.48
C THR A 133 50.54 -30.00 -3.62
N GLU A 134 49.35 -29.61 -4.09
CA GLU A 134 48.29 -28.99 -3.25
C GLU A 134 47.07 -29.91 -3.15
N ALA A 135 47.31 -31.11 -2.62
CA ALA A 135 46.29 -32.12 -2.29
C ALA A 135 46.67 -32.87 -1.00
N ALA A 136 46.99 -32.11 0.05
CA ALA A 136 47.66 -32.63 1.25
C ALA A 136 47.15 -31.99 2.56
N THR A 137 45.84 -32.15 2.82
CA THR A 137 45.21 -32.01 4.14
C THR A 137 45.58 -30.75 4.93
N GLU A 138 44.82 -29.67 4.74
CA GLU A 138 44.51 -28.85 5.91
C GLU A 138 43.75 -29.72 6.89
N LYS A 139 44.36 -29.97 8.06
CA LYS A 139 43.60 -30.35 9.24
C LYS A 139 43.12 -29.05 9.85
N GLU A 140 41.82 -28.91 10.01
CA GLU A 140 41.27 -27.92 10.92
C GLU A 140 41.95 -28.07 12.29
N ALA A 141 42.35 -26.94 12.87
CA ALA A 141 42.88 -26.92 14.22
C ALA A 141 41.70 -27.02 15.19
N GLU A 142 41.55 -28.21 15.79
CA GLU A 142 40.54 -28.51 16.83
C GLU A 142 40.51 -27.39 17.88
N LYS A 143 39.49 -26.52 17.81
CA LYS A 143 39.29 -25.38 18.72
C LYS A 143 39.28 -25.86 20.17
N ALA A 144 39.91 -25.10 21.05
CA ALA A 144 40.02 -25.46 22.45
C ALA A 144 38.66 -25.34 23.17
N GLU A 145 38.34 -26.34 23.99
CA GLU A 145 37.02 -26.48 24.59
C GLU A 145 36.62 -25.25 25.43
N LEU A 146 35.37 -24.78 25.26
CA LEU A 146 34.82 -23.69 26.08
C LEU A 146 34.76 -24.11 27.55
N ALA A 147 35.41 -23.34 28.42
CA ALA A 147 35.35 -23.52 29.87
C ALA A 147 34.19 -22.71 30.45
N VAL A 148 33.41 -23.32 31.34
CA VAL A 148 32.23 -22.70 31.96
C VAL A 148 32.35 -22.76 33.48
N THR A 149 32.11 -21.64 34.15
CA THR A 149 32.05 -21.57 35.62
C THR A 149 30.76 -20.91 36.09
N ASP A 150 30.41 -21.16 37.35
CA ASP A 150 29.32 -20.44 38.02
C ASP A 150 29.73 -18.99 38.36
N SER A 151 28.84 -18.27 39.04
CA SER A 151 29.07 -16.89 39.51
C SER A 151 30.12 -16.76 40.63
N ASN A 152 30.58 -17.87 41.22
CA ASN A 152 31.65 -17.92 42.21
C ASN A 152 33.01 -18.31 41.61
N GLY A 153 33.05 -18.75 40.35
CA GLY A 153 34.24 -19.23 39.64
C GLY A 153 34.50 -20.73 39.79
N GLU A 154 33.56 -21.51 40.29
CA GLU A 154 33.64 -22.98 40.33
C GLU A 154 33.27 -23.57 38.96
N THR A 155 34.07 -24.54 38.48
CA THR A 155 33.91 -25.11 37.13
C THR A 155 32.67 -25.99 37.03
N LEU A 156 31.74 -25.59 36.16
CA LEU A 156 30.52 -26.33 35.88
C LEU A 156 30.80 -27.49 34.92
N LYS A 157 30.17 -28.63 35.17
CA LYS A 157 30.31 -29.82 34.32
C LYS A 157 29.49 -29.66 33.04
N LYS A 158 30.15 -29.73 31.89
CA LYS A 158 29.52 -29.93 30.58
C LYS A 158 29.26 -31.42 30.33
N GLU A 159 28.10 -31.76 29.80
CA GLU A 159 27.73 -33.11 29.40
C GLU A 159 27.33 -33.11 27.92
N LYS A 160 28.13 -33.75 27.06
CA LYS A 160 27.88 -33.77 25.62
C LYS A 160 26.64 -34.59 25.30
N LEU A 161 25.70 -33.99 24.57
CA LEU A 161 24.49 -34.68 24.10
C LEU A 161 24.79 -35.53 22.86
N ASP A 162 24.03 -36.61 22.68
CA ASP A 162 24.03 -37.44 21.48
C ASP A 162 23.00 -36.86 20.51
N VAL A 163 23.47 -36.14 19.48
CA VAL A 163 22.64 -35.31 18.60
C VAL A 163 22.43 -35.95 17.23
N PRO A 164 21.26 -35.76 16.60
CA PRO A 164 20.95 -36.44 15.35
C PRO A 164 21.74 -35.81 14.19
N ALA A 165 22.47 -36.66 13.43
CA ALA A 165 23.22 -36.25 12.25
C ALA A 165 22.34 -35.78 11.06
N VAL A 166 21.02 -35.84 11.20
CA VAL A 166 20.04 -35.22 10.31
C VAL A 166 18.89 -34.63 11.12
N LEU A 167 18.35 -33.47 10.73
CA LEU A 167 17.12 -32.92 11.30
C LEU A 167 16.00 -32.86 10.25
N PRO A 168 14.76 -33.18 10.62
CA PRO A 168 13.60 -32.92 9.78
C PRO A 168 13.23 -31.44 9.87
N VAL A 169 13.07 -30.77 8.73
CA VAL A 169 12.56 -29.39 8.64
C VAL A 169 11.54 -29.36 7.52
N ASP A 170 10.35 -28.79 7.78
CA ASP A 170 9.20 -28.66 6.86
C ASP A 170 8.78 -29.93 6.07
N GLY A 171 9.21 -31.10 6.52
CA GLY A 171 8.91 -32.41 5.92
C GLY A 171 10.04 -33.01 5.07
N GLU A 172 11.11 -32.25 4.82
CA GLU A 172 12.36 -32.78 4.27
C GLU A 172 13.34 -33.16 5.41
N THR A 173 14.59 -33.49 5.11
CA THR A 173 15.55 -34.00 6.10
C THR A 173 16.98 -33.63 5.73
N HIS A 174 17.59 -32.75 6.52
CA HIS A 174 18.84 -32.05 6.22
C HIS A 174 19.99 -32.64 7.03
N PRO A 175 21.19 -32.86 6.45
CA PRO A 175 22.37 -33.32 7.19
C PRO A 175 23.00 -32.16 7.98
N VAL A 176 22.98 -32.27 9.31
CA VAL A 176 23.38 -31.18 10.21
C VAL A 176 24.74 -31.42 10.83
N GLU A 177 25.60 -30.42 10.79
CA GLU A 177 26.95 -30.46 11.33
C GLU A 177 27.08 -29.58 12.58
N TYR A 178 27.44 -30.22 13.70
CA TYR A 178 27.57 -29.59 15.01
C TYR A 178 29.06 -29.40 15.32
N LEU A 179 29.69 -28.40 14.69
CA LEU A 179 31.15 -28.20 14.61
C LEU A 179 31.91 -28.46 15.93
N GLN A 180 31.49 -27.87 17.05
CA GLN A 180 32.05 -28.20 18.38
C GLN A 180 31.09 -29.04 19.25
N GLY A 181 29.83 -29.20 18.84
CA GLY A 181 28.82 -30.06 19.46
C GLY A 181 27.86 -29.32 20.39
N VAL A 182 26.93 -30.08 20.95
CA VAL A 182 25.90 -29.62 21.89
C VAL A 182 26.16 -30.20 23.28
N TYR A 183 26.03 -29.37 24.31
CA TYR A 183 26.33 -29.74 25.70
C TYR A 183 25.20 -29.28 26.63
N LYS A 184 24.79 -30.17 27.55
CA LYS A 184 23.97 -29.77 28.70
C LYS A 184 24.86 -29.33 29.86
N ILE A 185 24.43 -28.30 30.59
CA ILE A 185 25.08 -27.80 31.81
C ILE A 185 24.01 -27.60 32.89
N THR A 186 24.10 -28.36 33.96
CA THR A 186 23.17 -28.23 35.10
C THR A 186 23.69 -27.16 36.08
N VAL A 187 22.82 -26.23 36.47
CA VAL A 187 23.08 -25.15 37.44
C VAL A 187 22.02 -25.13 38.55
N PRO A 188 22.28 -24.62 39.76
CA PRO A 188 21.26 -24.51 40.80
C PRO A 188 20.06 -23.66 40.38
N SER A 189 18.84 -24.08 40.74
CA SER A 189 17.63 -23.27 40.57
C SER A 189 17.80 -21.84 41.11
N GLY A 190 17.45 -20.85 40.28
CA GLY A 190 17.59 -19.43 40.61
C GLY A 190 18.97 -18.82 40.29
N SER A 191 19.90 -19.57 39.69
CA SER A 191 21.14 -19.01 39.12
C SER A 191 20.81 -17.94 38.08
N LYS A 192 21.47 -16.78 38.16
CA LYS A 192 21.25 -15.66 37.23
C LYS A 192 22.38 -15.43 36.23
N THR A 193 23.59 -15.90 36.53
CA THR A 193 24.73 -15.76 35.63
C THR A 193 25.60 -17.00 35.61
N ILE A 194 26.24 -17.22 34.45
CA ILE A 194 27.40 -18.09 34.28
C ILE A 194 28.54 -17.29 33.65
N GLN A 195 29.76 -17.80 33.78
CA GLN A 195 30.92 -17.23 33.12
C GLN A 195 31.45 -18.23 32.07
N LEU A 196 31.39 -17.84 30.80
CA LEU A 196 32.02 -18.56 29.69
C LEU A 196 33.44 -18.01 29.48
N THR A 197 34.41 -18.88 29.22
CA THR A 197 35.80 -18.50 28.89
C THR A 197 36.23 -19.19 27.60
N VAL A 198 36.63 -18.41 26.60
CA VAL A 198 37.02 -18.87 25.26
C VAL A 198 38.56 -18.93 25.18
N PRO A 199 39.20 -20.08 25.46
CA PRO A 199 40.64 -20.13 25.72
C PRO A 199 41.54 -19.84 24.51
N ASP A 200 40.98 -19.86 23.29
CA ASP A 200 41.68 -19.73 22.01
C ASP A 200 41.24 -18.50 21.17
N GLN A 201 40.43 -17.61 21.74
CA GLN A 201 40.01 -16.37 21.09
C GLN A 201 41.19 -15.46 20.75
N LYS A 202 41.30 -15.04 19.49
CA LYS A 202 42.34 -14.12 19.02
C LYS A 202 42.05 -12.69 19.49
N GLU A 203 43.10 -11.87 19.60
CA GLU A 203 42.95 -10.42 19.86
C GLU A 203 42.19 -9.76 18.70
N GLY A 204 40.94 -9.34 18.96
CA GLY A 204 40.02 -8.77 17.97
C GLY A 204 38.99 -9.74 17.37
N GLU A 205 39.06 -11.06 17.66
CA GLU A 205 38.02 -12.02 17.26
C GLU A 205 36.72 -11.72 18.01
N LYS A 206 35.64 -11.46 17.24
CA LYS A 206 34.29 -11.34 17.79
C LYS A 206 33.74 -12.74 18.08
N ILE A 207 33.17 -12.90 19.27
CA ILE A 207 32.32 -14.04 19.63
C ILE A 207 30.90 -13.51 19.78
N SER A 208 29.92 -14.21 19.20
CA SER A 208 28.50 -13.95 19.45
C SER A 208 27.96 -14.94 20.49
N LEU A 209 26.97 -14.48 21.25
CA LEU A 209 26.17 -15.28 22.18
C LEU A 209 24.71 -15.01 21.83
N THR A 210 24.07 -15.99 21.18
CA THR A 210 22.72 -15.87 20.61
C THR A 210 21.87 -17.05 21.07
N ARG A 211 20.58 -17.04 20.74
CA ARG A 211 19.79 -18.28 20.68
C ARG A 211 20.09 -19.02 19.37
N TRP A 212 19.52 -20.22 19.23
CA TRP A 212 19.43 -20.97 17.96
C TRP A 212 17.98 -21.04 17.44
N GLY A 213 17.00 -21.15 18.35
CA GLY A 213 15.57 -21.11 18.01
C GLY A 213 15.06 -22.27 17.14
N GLY A 214 15.90 -23.26 16.82
CA GLY A 214 15.56 -24.40 15.95
C GLY A 214 15.84 -24.20 14.46
N PHE A 215 16.29 -23.01 14.03
CA PHE A 215 16.43 -22.66 12.60
C PHE A 215 17.78 -23.09 12.03
N LEU A 216 17.80 -23.77 10.88
CA LEU A 216 19.05 -24.16 10.23
C LEU A 216 19.44 -23.19 9.10
N THR A 217 20.75 -23.06 8.87
CA THR A 217 21.33 -22.28 7.78
C THR A 217 22.30 -23.15 6.98
N GLU A 218 22.32 -23.02 5.65
CA GLU A 218 23.21 -23.80 4.78
C GLU A 218 24.47 -23.00 4.42
N SER A 219 25.63 -23.62 4.57
CA SER A 219 26.91 -23.10 4.08
C SER A 219 27.77 -24.24 3.56
N GLU A 220 28.50 -24.03 2.46
CA GLU A 220 29.40 -25.03 1.84
C GLU A 220 28.78 -26.44 1.69
N LYS A 221 27.46 -26.52 1.45
CA LYS A 221 26.64 -27.74 1.28
C LYS A 221 26.48 -28.60 2.55
N HIS A 222 26.64 -27.98 3.71
CA HIS A 222 26.38 -28.53 5.04
C HIS A 222 25.40 -27.61 5.79
N TRP A 223 24.55 -28.18 6.63
CA TRP A 223 23.55 -27.41 7.38
C TRP A 223 24.05 -27.21 8.81
N TYR A 224 23.98 -25.97 9.28
CA TYR A 224 24.47 -25.53 10.58
C TYR A 224 23.35 -24.92 11.41
N LEU A 225 23.57 -24.83 12.71
CA LEU A 225 22.72 -24.10 13.64
C LEU A 225 22.77 -22.60 13.28
N CYS A 226 21.64 -21.99 12.90
CA CYS A 226 21.59 -20.58 12.58
C CYS A 226 21.64 -19.75 13.89
N PRO A 227 22.63 -18.85 14.09
CA PRO A 227 22.54 -17.90 15.18
C PRO A 227 21.34 -16.98 14.98
N ASP A 228 20.54 -16.84 16.03
CA ASP A 228 19.51 -15.80 16.18
C ASP A 228 20.18 -14.41 16.36
N ASP A 229 19.39 -13.34 16.44
CA ASP A 229 19.92 -12.00 16.68
C ASP A 229 20.66 -11.90 18.04
N PRO A 230 21.74 -11.09 18.13
CA PRO A 230 22.53 -10.95 19.35
C PRO A 230 21.81 -10.12 20.42
N GLU A 231 21.31 -10.81 21.45
CA GLU A 231 20.60 -10.26 22.62
C GLU A 231 21.36 -9.08 23.27
N GLU A 232 20.86 -7.84 23.10
CA GLU A 232 21.54 -6.65 23.62
C GLU A 232 21.66 -6.66 25.15
N GLY A 233 22.88 -6.42 25.64
CA GLY A 233 23.18 -6.39 27.08
C GLY A 233 23.17 -7.75 27.78
N ALA A 234 22.99 -8.86 27.05
CA ALA A 234 22.89 -10.20 27.64
C ALA A 234 24.21 -10.74 28.25
N PHE A 235 25.33 -10.06 28.05
CA PHE A 235 26.60 -10.38 28.71
C PHE A 235 27.46 -9.14 28.95
N THR A 236 28.46 -9.29 29.82
CA THR A 236 29.60 -8.37 29.93
C THR A 236 30.90 -9.11 29.63
N GLN A 237 31.78 -8.50 28.84
CA GLN A 237 33.02 -9.11 28.35
C GLN A 237 34.26 -8.48 29.01
N ALA A 238 35.21 -9.31 29.41
CA ALA A 238 36.52 -8.93 29.92
C ALA A 238 37.62 -9.78 29.27
N GLY A 239 38.17 -9.31 28.14
CA GLY A 239 39.09 -10.12 27.33
C GLY A 239 38.35 -11.29 26.68
N ASN A 240 38.78 -12.52 26.97
CA ASN A 240 38.15 -13.76 26.49
C ASN A 240 37.15 -14.39 27.49
N VAL A 241 36.74 -13.62 28.50
CA VAL A 241 35.79 -14.02 29.53
C VAL A 241 34.47 -13.26 29.33
N TYR A 242 33.36 -13.99 29.38
CA TYR A 242 32.00 -13.51 29.14
C TYR A 242 31.13 -13.87 30.35
N ILE A 243 30.66 -12.88 31.10
CA ILE A 243 29.69 -13.07 32.19
C ILE A 243 28.30 -12.88 31.58
N VAL A 244 27.56 -13.97 31.44
CA VAL A 244 26.29 -14.07 30.70
C VAL A 244 25.11 -14.02 31.67
N ASN A 245 24.10 -13.20 31.36
CA ASN A 245 22.83 -13.18 32.09
C ASN A 245 21.91 -14.28 31.55
N LEU A 246 21.64 -15.31 32.37
CA LEU A 246 20.84 -16.47 31.94
C LEU A 246 19.39 -16.10 31.64
N ASP A 247 18.83 -15.08 32.30
CA ASP A 247 17.43 -14.67 32.10
C ASP A 247 17.14 -14.33 30.63
N ASN A 248 18.09 -13.69 29.94
CA ASN A 248 18.00 -13.33 28.53
C ASN A 248 18.04 -14.53 27.58
N PHE A 249 18.40 -15.73 28.04
CA PHE A 249 18.49 -16.95 27.22
C PHE A 249 17.44 -18.01 27.61
N THR A 250 16.56 -17.70 28.56
CA THR A 250 15.54 -18.64 29.08
C THR A 250 14.62 -19.16 27.97
N LEU A 251 14.34 -20.46 28.01
CA LEU A 251 13.36 -21.17 27.21
C LEU A 251 12.12 -21.47 28.06
N THR A 252 10.91 -21.32 27.49
CA THR A 252 9.73 -22.01 28.02
C THR A 252 9.46 -23.30 27.24
N MET A 253 8.70 -24.22 27.84
CA MET A 253 8.29 -25.46 27.15
C MET A 253 7.26 -25.21 26.04
N GLU A 254 6.65 -24.02 25.98
CA GLU A 254 5.69 -23.62 24.93
C GLU A 254 6.40 -23.01 23.71
N ASP A 255 7.59 -22.43 23.90
CA ASP A 255 8.41 -21.85 22.82
C ASP A 255 9.28 -22.88 22.05
N LEU A 256 9.43 -24.09 22.58
CA LEU A 256 10.35 -25.10 22.04
C LEU A 256 9.87 -25.68 20.70
N THR A 257 10.67 -25.47 19.65
CA THR A 257 10.46 -26.08 18.34
C THR A 257 10.65 -27.60 18.36
N LYS A 258 10.10 -28.31 17.37
CA LYS A 258 10.29 -29.77 17.25
C LYS A 258 11.75 -30.11 16.92
N GLU A 259 12.41 -29.16 16.29
CA GLU A 259 13.78 -29.17 15.80
C GLU A 259 14.74 -29.03 17.00
N GLN A 260 14.46 -28.12 17.95
CA GLN A 260 15.12 -28.08 19.26
C GLN A 260 14.86 -29.36 20.07
N LEU A 261 13.61 -29.83 20.15
CA LEU A 261 13.29 -31.08 20.87
C LEU A 261 13.96 -32.32 20.22
N ALA A 262 14.21 -32.31 18.92
CA ALA A 262 14.97 -33.37 18.24
C ALA A 262 16.49 -33.33 18.56
N VAL A 263 17.04 -32.17 18.93
CA VAL A 263 18.43 -32.01 19.37
C VAL A 263 18.60 -32.27 20.87
N TYR A 264 17.65 -31.83 21.70
CA TYR A 264 17.73 -31.92 23.16
C TYR A 264 17.13 -33.21 23.74
N GLY A 265 16.21 -33.86 23.02
CA GLY A 265 15.46 -35.02 23.48
C GLY A 265 14.32 -34.66 24.45
N ASP A 266 13.88 -35.64 25.23
CA ASP A 266 12.79 -35.48 26.21
C ASP A 266 13.24 -34.56 27.36
N LEU A 267 12.80 -33.29 27.33
CA LEU A 267 12.99 -32.32 28.41
C LEU A 267 11.87 -32.40 29.44
N SER A 268 12.16 -32.01 30.69
CA SER A 268 11.24 -32.14 31.82
C SER A 268 10.39 -30.88 31.99
N GLU A 269 9.06 -31.01 31.88
CA GLU A 269 8.10 -29.89 32.05
C GLU A 269 8.23 -29.19 33.42
N ASP A 270 8.62 -29.92 34.48
CA ASP A 270 8.85 -29.37 35.82
C ASP A 270 10.19 -28.58 35.98
N ILE A 271 10.99 -28.44 34.91
CA ILE A 271 12.34 -27.84 34.95
C ILE A 271 12.43 -26.69 33.94
N SER A 272 13.02 -25.56 34.36
CA SER A 272 13.36 -24.45 33.46
C SER A 272 14.66 -24.73 32.71
N TYR A 273 14.79 -24.17 31.51
CA TYR A 273 15.98 -24.30 30.67
C TYR A 273 16.40 -22.93 30.09
N ALA A 274 17.63 -22.82 29.59
CA ALA A 274 18.09 -21.70 28.76
C ALA A 274 19.01 -22.18 27.63
N GLU A 275 19.04 -21.47 26.51
CA GLU A 275 19.76 -21.84 25.28
C GLU A 275 20.79 -20.78 24.91
N ILE A 276 22.08 -21.17 24.81
CA ILE A 276 23.16 -20.26 24.40
C ILE A 276 23.96 -20.92 23.28
N LEU A 277 23.88 -20.37 22.07
CA LEU A 277 24.77 -20.69 20.96
C LEU A 277 25.98 -19.75 20.96
N VAL A 278 27.18 -20.32 20.99
CA VAL A 278 28.46 -19.59 21.01
C VAL A 278 29.12 -19.67 19.63
N THR A 279 29.12 -18.56 18.88
CA THR A 279 29.67 -18.51 17.52
C THR A 279 30.91 -17.61 17.40
N GLY A 280 31.83 -17.94 16.49
CA GLY A 280 33.09 -17.20 16.25
C GLY A 280 33.83 -17.73 15.01
N GLU A 281 35.07 -17.30 14.75
CA GLU A 281 35.83 -17.73 13.56
C GLU A 281 36.10 -19.26 13.61
N GLY A 282 35.29 -20.05 12.91
CA GLY A 282 35.35 -21.52 12.98
C GLY A 282 34.88 -22.11 14.33
N ARG A 283 34.00 -21.41 15.05
CA ARG A 283 33.37 -21.88 16.30
C ARG A 283 31.84 -21.82 16.19
N SER A 284 31.18 -22.91 16.53
CA SER A 284 29.74 -23.05 16.79
C SER A 284 29.54 -24.15 17.86
N GLU A 285 29.29 -23.72 19.10
CA GLU A 285 29.15 -24.58 20.28
C GLU A 285 27.84 -24.24 21.02
N LEU A 286 26.93 -25.20 21.15
CA LEU A 286 25.58 -24.97 21.69
C LEU A 286 25.49 -25.49 23.14
N LEU A 287 24.96 -24.65 24.04
CA LEU A 287 24.79 -24.94 25.46
C LEU A 287 23.30 -24.94 25.82
N LEU A 288 22.81 -26.07 26.34
CA LEU A 288 21.53 -26.17 27.03
C LEU A 288 21.79 -26.07 28.55
N ILE A 289 21.35 -24.97 29.16
CA ILE A 289 21.44 -24.78 30.61
C ILE A 289 20.19 -25.35 31.27
N GLU A 290 20.36 -26.13 32.33
CA GLU A 290 19.29 -26.82 33.06
C GLU A 290 19.27 -26.35 34.53
N PHE A 291 18.14 -25.85 35.01
CA PHE A 291 18.01 -25.31 36.37
C PHE A 291 17.53 -26.39 37.36
N ASP A 292 18.46 -26.98 38.13
CA ASP A 292 18.19 -28.09 39.05
C ASP A 292 17.29 -27.69 40.24
N ALA A 293 16.17 -28.40 40.37
CA ALA A 293 15.18 -28.25 41.43
C ALA A 293 15.48 -29.06 42.71
N GLU A 294 16.35 -30.08 42.67
CA GLU A 294 16.59 -30.99 43.81
C GLU A 294 17.66 -30.49 44.81
N SER A 295 18.41 -29.42 44.51
CA SER A 295 19.45 -28.87 45.39
C SER A 295 18.92 -28.31 46.73
N GLY A 296 17.61 -28.26 46.94
CA GLY A 296 16.93 -27.80 48.17
C GLY A 296 16.87 -28.80 49.33
N LYS A 297 17.67 -29.88 49.34
CA LYS A 297 17.74 -30.86 50.44
C LYS A 297 19.11 -30.90 51.11
N GLU A 298 19.24 -30.25 52.26
CA GLU A 298 20.43 -30.34 53.10
C GLU A 298 20.72 -31.79 53.53
N THR A 299 21.98 -32.23 53.40
CA THR A 299 22.41 -33.52 53.93
C THR A 299 22.81 -33.40 55.41
N GLU A 300 21.95 -33.92 56.29
CA GLU A 300 22.20 -34.15 57.73
C GLU A 300 23.62 -34.68 58.04
N PRO A 301 24.48 -33.92 58.76
CA PRO A 301 25.75 -34.40 59.26
C PRO A 301 25.58 -35.05 60.65
N VAL A 302 25.63 -36.39 60.69
CA VAL A 302 25.52 -37.15 61.96
C VAL A 302 26.69 -36.87 62.89
N SER A 303 26.42 -36.30 64.08
CA SER A 303 27.30 -36.41 65.26
C SER A 303 26.52 -36.37 66.58
N GLU A 304 26.97 -37.17 67.56
CA GLU A 304 26.29 -37.40 68.85
C GLU A 304 26.84 -36.46 69.96
N GLU A 305 26.04 -36.24 71.02
CA GLU A 305 26.36 -35.56 72.30
C GLU A 305 26.75 -34.06 72.19
N SER A 306 26.31 -33.10 73.03
CA SER A 306 25.77 -33.15 74.41
C SER A 306 24.77 -32.00 74.72
N THR A 307 24.00 -32.17 75.80
CA THR A 307 23.12 -31.17 76.47
C THR A 307 23.86 -30.29 77.51
N PRO A 308 23.26 -29.24 78.14
CA PRO A 308 22.30 -28.21 77.68
C PRO A 308 22.71 -26.78 78.21
N GLU A 309 21.72 -25.94 78.59
CA GLU A 309 21.80 -24.60 79.26
C GLU A 309 22.14 -23.39 78.35
N ALA A 310 21.60 -22.18 78.53
CA ALA A 310 20.40 -21.70 79.26
C ALA A 310 20.08 -20.22 78.89
N GLU A 311 18.85 -19.75 79.18
CA GLU A 311 18.43 -18.32 79.32
C GLU A 311 18.52 -17.38 78.07
N SER A 312 17.73 -16.31 77.91
CA SER A 312 16.57 -15.79 78.66
C SER A 312 15.63 -14.88 77.82
N THR A 313 14.42 -14.65 78.36
CA THR A 313 13.48 -13.49 78.27
C THR A 313 13.94 -12.19 77.58
N GLU A 314 13.11 -11.29 76.99
CA GLU A 314 11.65 -11.11 76.78
C GLU A 314 11.48 -9.92 75.76
N THR A 315 10.35 -9.25 75.44
CA THR A 315 8.98 -9.14 75.99
C THR A 315 7.94 -8.79 74.90
N GLY A 316 6.77 -9.46 74.88
CA GLY A 316 5.44 -8.85 74.65
C GLY A 316 5.03 -8.33 73.24
N THR A 317 3.74 -8.12 72.91
CA THR A 317 2.47 -8.46 73.63
C THR A 317 1.29 -8.54 72.63
N GLU A 318 0.39 -9.50 72.86
CA GLU A 318 -1.06 -9.64 72.55
C GLU A 318 -1.87 -8.49 71.88
N ALA A 319 -3.00 -8.70 71.17
CA ALA A 319 -3.67 -9.88 70.56
C ALA A 319 -5.01 -9.47 69.86
N ASN A 320 -5.76 -10.48 69.39
CA ASN A 320 -7.23 -10.66 69.52
C ASN A 320 -8.23 -10.45 68.34
N THR A 321 -8.69 -11.60 67.81
CA THR A 321 -10.10 -12.06 67.68
C THR A 321 -11.14 -11.35 66.78
N SER A 322 -11.35 -11.94 65.60
CA SER A 322 -12.58 -12.67 65.17
C SER A 322 -14.01 -12.16 65.51
N ALA A 323 -14.89 -12.17 64.50
CA ALA A 323 -16.33 -12.43 64.63
C ALA A 323 -16.91 -13.04 63.33
N GLU A 324 -17.89 -13.95 63.45
CA GLU A 324 -18.63 -14.59 62.33
C GLU A 324 -20.03 -13.98 62.16
N THR A 325 -20.67 -14.11 60.99
CA THR A 325 -22.15 -14.14 60.85
C THR A 325 -22.58 -14.77 59.51
N GLU A 326 -23.73 -15.44 59.46
CA GLU A 326 -24.24 -16.21 58.30
C GLU A 326 -25.42 -15.55 57.54
N ASN A 327 -25.77 -16.15 56.37
CA ASN A 327 -27.06 -16.10 55.63
C ASN A 327 -27.48 -14.74 55.01
N GLY A 328 -27.48 -14.49 53.70
CA GLY A 328 -27.53 -15.36 52.52
C GLY A 328 -28.86 -15.23 51.75
N THR A 329 -28.82 -14.86 50.45
CA THR A 329 -29.84 -15.18 49.41
C THR A 329 -29.29 -14.88 48.00
N GLU A 330 -29.48 -15.85 47.10
CA GLU A 330 -29.67 -15.82 45.62
C GLU A 330 -28.84 -14.90 44.67
N ASP A 331 -28.40 -15.52 43.56
CA ASP A 331 -27.92 -15.01 42.26
C ASP A 331 -26.82 -13.93 42.18
N GLY A 332 -25.62 -14.35 41.75
CA GLY A 332 -24.54 -13.43 41.35
C GLY A 332 -23.26 -14.09 40.81
N ILE A 333 -23.05 -13.98 39.49
CA ILE A 333 -21.79 -13.81 38.74
C ILE A 333 -20.50 -14.46 39.32
N ALA A 334 -19.92 -15.40 38.57
CA ALA A 334 -18.53 -15.81 38.74
C ALA A 334 -17.60 -14.87 37.95
N ALA A 335 -16.98 -13.89 38.62
CA ALA A 335 -15.98 -12.98 38.06
C ALA A 335 -15.06 -12.41 39.16
N LEU A 336 -14.14 -13.24 39.66
CA LEU A 336 -13.16 -12.88 40.71
C LEU A 336 -11.77 -13.52 40.48
N ALA A 337 -11.47 -13.94 39.24
CA ALA A 337 -10.14 -14.43 38.84
C ALA A 337 -9.48 -13.46 37.84
N ASP A 338 -10.25 -12.97 36.86
CA ASP A 338 -9.75 -12.07 35.79
C ASP A 338 -9.21 -10.73 36.33
N THR A 339 -9.64 -10.29 37.53
CA THR A 339 -9.37 -8.95 38.05
C THR A 339 -7.94 -8.69 38.52
N GLU A 340 -7.13 -9.70 38.79
CA GLU A 340 -5.69 -9.50 39.01
C GLU A 340 -4.92 -9.52 37.68
N GLN A 341 -5.25 -10.47 36.78
CA GLN A 341 -4.56 -10.59 35.48
C GLN A 341 -4.84 -9.39 34.55
N ALA A 342 -6.06 -8.86 34.55
CA ALA A 342 -6.39 -7.60 33.86
C ALA A 342 -5.69 -6.37 34.49
N GLY A 343 -5.24 -6.46 35.75
CA GLY A 343 -4.48 -5.42 36.43
C GLY A 343 -3.04 -5.30 35.91
N GLU A 344 -2.38 -6.43 35.66
CA GLU A 344 -1.01 -6.44 35.09
C GLU A 344 -0.99 -6.22 33.57
N ILE A 345 -1.98 -6.75 32.83
CA ILE A 345 -2.12 -6.49 31.38
C ILE A 345 -2.31 -4.98 31.11
N ALA A 346 -3.05 -4.26 31.97
CA ALA A 346 -3.23 -2.81 31.85
C ALA A 346 -1.94 -1.98 32.01
N THR A 347 -0.84 -2.58 32.48
CA THR A 347 0.51 -1.97 32.50
C THR A 347 1.39 -2.36 31.29
N LEU A 348 0.88 -3.20 30.38
CA LEU A 348 1.61 -3.78 29.24
C LEU A 348 0.97 -3.47 27.87
N SER A 349 0.09 -2.47 27.83
CA SER A 349 -0.66 -2.02 26.65
C SER A 349 -0.67 -0.49 26.53
N ALA A 350 -0.83 0.04 25.32
CA ALA A 350 -0.90 1.49 25.09
C ALA A 350 -1.96 2.16 25.98
N SER A 351 -1.56 3.21 26.71
CA SER A 351 -2.49 3.89 27.62
C SER A 351 -3.58 4.62 26.84
N ALA A 352 -4.79 4.69 27.40
CA ALA A 352 -5.90 5.44 26.81
C ALA A 352 -5.54 6.90 26.47
N SER A 353 -4.64 7.51 27.25
CA SER A 353 -4.07 8.84 26.99
C SER A 353 -3.17 8.92 25.75
N GLN A 354 -2.38 7.89 25.44
CA GLN A 354 -1.59 7.84 24.19
C GLN A 354 -2.51 7.66 22.99
N ILE A 355 -3.48 6.75 23.10
CA ILE A 355 -4.45 6.45 22.04
C ILE A 355 -5.31 7.68 21.71
N ASP A 356 -5.87 8.35 22.73
CA ASP A 356 -6.64 9.60 22.55
C ASP A 356 -5.79 10.73 21.98
N SER A 357 -4.53 10.86 22.42
CA SER A 357 -3.60 11.86 21.88
C SER A 357 -3.35 11.66 20.38
N ALA A 358 -3.10 10.43 19.95
CA ALA A 358 -2.88 10.09 18.54
C ALA A 358 -4.16 10.22 17.69
N TYR A 359 -5.29 9.73 18.19
CA TYR A 359 -6.60 9.90 17.54
C TYR A 359 -6.99 11.39 17.41
N THR A 360 -6.61 12.21 18.38
CA THR A 360 -6.86 13.65 18.36
C THR A 360 -5.89 14.39 17.45
N SER A 361 -4.59 14.06 17.45
CA SER A 361 -3.60 14.69 16.57
C SER A 361 -3.82 14.32 15.11
N ALA A 362 -3.97 13.04 14.77
CA ALA A 362 -4.21 12.58 13.40
C ALA A 362 -5.55 13.06 12.84
N GLY A 363 -6.62 12.98 13.64
CA GLY A 363 -7.92 13.53 13.24
C GLY A 363 -7.91 15.03 13.03
N LYS A 364 -7.03 15.78 13.73
CA LYS A 364 -6.79 17.20 13.46
C LYS A 364 -5.92 17.39 12.22
N ASN A 365 -4.86 16.61 12.03
CA ASN A 365 -3.96 16.67 10.87
C ASN A 365 -4.77 16.49 9.58
N LEU A 366 -5.56 15.40 9.48
CA LEU A 366 -6.43 15.10 8.36
C LEU A 366 -7.59 16.10 8.18
N SER A 367 -8.18 16.59 9.27
CA SER A 367 -9.16 17.67 9.17
C SER A 367 -8.52 18.95 8.61
N ASP A 368 -7.22 19.21 8.84
CA ASP A 368 -6.53 20.40 8.33
C ASP A 368 -5.86 20.19 6.96
N SER A 369 -5.55 18.98 6.50
CA SER A 369 -5.19 18.67 5.10
C SER A 369 -6.39 18.81 4.19
N SER A 370 -7.49 18.11 4.48
CA SER A 370 -8.73 18.09 3.67
C SER A 370 -9.37 19.48 3.45
N LYS A 371 -9.08 20.45 4.32
CA LYS A 371 -9.46 21.87 4.15
C LYS A 371 -8.53 22.66 3.22
N LYS A 372 -7.24 22.29 3.11
CA LYS A 372 -6.23 22.90 2.22
C LYS A 372 -6.32 22.31 0.82
N VAL A 373 -6.20 20.98 0.74
CA VAL A 373 -6.33 20.16 -0.47
C VAL A 373 -7.66 19.44 -0.33
N THR A 374 -8.57 19.67 -1.26
CA THR A 374 -9.90 19.02 -1.21
C THR A 374 -9.77 17.57 -1.67
N PRO A 375 -10.27 16.58 -0.91
CA PRO A 375 -10.19 15.18 -1.31
C PRO A 375 -10.84 14.91 -2.67
N SER A 376 -10.31 13.94 -3.40
CA SER A 376 -10.80 13.54 -4.73
C SER A 376 -11.01 12.02 -4.80
N VAL A 377 -11.33 11.48 -5.98
CA VAL A 377 -11.46 10.02 -6.15
C VAL A 377 -10.06 9.42 -6.18
N GLY A 378 -9.69 8.68 -5.14
CA GLY A 378 -8.34 8.15 -4.94
C GLY A 378 -8.15 7.44 -3.61
N SER A 379 -7.15 6.57 -3.54
CA SER A 379 -6.74 5.86 -2.31
C SER A 379 -5.88 6.70 -1.36
N ILE A 380 -5.36 7.84 -1.82
CA ILE A 380 -4.59 8.83 -1.05
C ILE A 380 -5.23 10.19 -1.33
N GLY A 381 -5.46 11.02 -0.31
CA GLY A 381 -6.13 12.32 -0.46
C GLY A 381 -7.56 12.17 -0.97
N GLY A 382 -8.27 11.16 -0.48
CA GLY A 382 -9.52 10.71 -1.07
C GLY A 382 -10.37 9.91 -0.10
N GLU A 383 -10.70 8.67 -0.48
CA GLU A 383 -11.74 7.91 0.21
C GLU A 383 -11.38 7.50 1.65
N TRP A 384 -10.11 7.25 1.98
CA TRP A 384 -9.71 6.84 3.34
C TRP A 384 -9.71 8.02 4.33
N GLU A 385 -9.18 9.19 3.95
CA GLU A 385 -9.33 10.47 4.67
C GLU A 385 -10.81 10.78 4.93
N ILE A 386 -11.66 10.69 3.90
CA ILE A 386 -13.12 10.91 4.02
C ILE A 386 -13.76 9.90 4.98
N LEU A 387 -13.46 8.61 4.84
CA LEU A 387 -14.02 7.54 5.69
C LEU A 387 -13.68 7.77 7.17
N GLY A 388 -12.40 8.00 7.49
CA GLY A 388 -11.95 8.22 8.86
C GLY A 388 -12.58 9.48 9.46
N LEU A 389 -12.54 10.61 8.76
CA LEU A 389 -13.11 11.87 9.24
C LEU A 389 -14.64 11.84 9.35
N ALA A 390 -15.34 11.11 8.48
CA ALA A 390 -16.80 10.95 8.55
C ALA A 390 -17.22 10.04 9.70
N ARG A 391 -16.60 8.85 9.84
CA ARG A 391 -16.97 7.86 10.89
C ARG A 391 -16.58 8.28 12.31
N SER A 392 -15.65 9.23 12.44
CA SER A 392 -15.29 9.93 13.68
C SER A 392 -16.10 11.22 13.94
N GLY A 393 -16.87 11.71 12.95
CA GLY A 393 -17.62 12.97 13.04
C GLY A 393 -16.77 14.25 13.02
N LYS A 394 -15.51 14.19 12.56
CA LYS A 394 -14.57 15.33 12.50
C LYS A 394 -14.48 16.01 11.11
N LEU A 395 -15.24 15.53 10.12
CA LEU A 395 -15.27 16.07 8.76
C LEU A 395 -16.08 17.36 8.65
N ASP A 396 -15.55 18.36 7.94
CA ASP A 396 -16.21 19.66 7.72
C ASP A 396 -17.20 19.60 6.53
N GLN A 397 -18.35 20.25 6.66
CA GLN A 397 -19.38 20.30 5.62
C GLN A 397 -18.90 20.93 4.29
N ASP A 398 -17.99 21.90 4.33
CA ASP A 398 -17.41 22.49 3.11
C ASP A 398 -16.52 21.47 2.38
N VAL A 399 -15.82 20.61 3.11
CA VAL A 399 -15.05 19.49 2.55
C VAL A 399 -16.00 18.44 1.94
N ILE A 400 -17.10 18.09 2.63
CA ILE A 400 -18.15 17.20 2.10
C ILE A 400 -18.73 17.76 0.79
N ASP A 401 -19.21 19.00 0.79
CA ASP A 401 -19.87 19.62 -0.36
C ASP A 401 -18.93 19.68 -1.58
N LYS A 402 -17.61 19.79 -1.37
CA LYS A 402 -16.58 19.77 -2.43
C LYS A 402 -16.13 18.37 -2.86
N TYR A 403 -15.95 17.42 -1.95
CA TYR A 403 -15.62 16.03 -2.31
C TYR A 403 -16.74 15.42 -3.17
N LEU A 404 -18.00 15.64 -2.79
CA LEU A 404 -19.15 15.23 -3.59
C LEU A 404 -19.18 15.87 -4.98
N ALA A 405 -18.73 17.13 -5.09
CA ALA A 405 -18.55 17.81 -6.38
C ALA A 405 -17.43 17.18 -7.23
N ASN A 406 -16.31 16.78 -6.63
CA ASN A 406 -15.19 16.10 -7.30
C ASN A 406 -15.63 14.72 -7.84
N VAL A 407 -16.19 13.85 -7.00
CA VAL A 407 -16.72 12.53 -7.39
C VAL A 407 -17.70 12.64 -8.56
N VAL A 408 -18.60 13.63 -8.52
CA VAL A 408 -19.61 13.87 -9.56
C VAL A 408 -19.06 14.56 -10.82
N SER A 409 -17.82 15.09 -10.79
CA SER A 409 -17.09 15.49 -12.00
C SER A 409 -16.40 14.28 -12.63
N THR A 410 -15.60 13.52 -11.86
CA THR A 410 -14.92 12.29 -12.31
C THR A 410 -15.88 11.32 -12.98
N LEU A 411 -17.03 11.03 -12.35
CA LEU A 411 -18.06 10.16 -12.91
C LEU A 411 -18.64 10.69 -14.24
N LYS A 412 -18.72 12.00 -14.48
CA LYS A 412 -19.24 12.53 -15.76
C LYS A 412 -18.18 12.64 -16.84
N GLU A 413 -16.94 12.89 -16.46
CA GLU A 413 -15.81 12.92 -17.40
C GLU A 413 -15.51 11.51 -17.93
N ASN A 414 -15.61 10.50 -17.06
CA ASN A 414 -15.38 9.09 -17.40
C ASN A 414 -16.67 8.29 -17.71
N ASN A 415 -17.81 8.97 -17.93
CA ASN A 415 -19.11 8.36 -18.28
C ASN A 415 -19.63 7.27 -17.31
N GLY A 416 -19.28 7.34 -16.04
CA GLY A 416 -19.67 6.41 -14.98
C GLY A 416 -18.67 5.27 -14.73
N VAL A 417 -17.60 5.18 -15.51
CA VAL A 417 -16.49 4.25 -15.30
C VAL A 417 -15.49 4.91 -14.35
N LEU A 418 -15.21 4.30 -13.20
CA LEU A 418 -14.11 4.74 -12.33
C LEU A 418 -12.79 4.10 -12.80
N HIS A 419 -12.82 2.81 -13.14
CA HIS A 419 -11.70 2.09 -13.77
C HIS A 419 -12.23 0.92 -14.60
N GLU A 420 -11.51 0.55 -15.67
CA GLU A 420 -11.85 -0.62 -16.50
C GLU A 420 -11.51 -2.00 -15.87
N LYS A 421 -10.50 -2.07 -14.99
CA LYS A 421 -9.99 -3.32 -14.37
C LYS A 421 -10.09 -3.32 -12.83
N LYS A 422 -9.78 -2.20 -12.16
CA LYS A 422 -9.81 -2.12 -10.68
C LYS A 422 -11.25 -1.84 -10.21
N TYR A 423 -12.03 -2.87 -9.90
CA TYR A 423 -13.41 -2.75 -9.42
C TYR A 423 -13.47 -2.33 -7.94
N THR A 424 -12.37 -2.47 -7.20
CA THR A 424 -12.15 -1.84 -5.87
C THR A 424 -12.45 -0.34 -5.86
N GLU A 425 -12.27 0.38 -6.96
CA GLU A 425 -12.56 1.82 -7.05
C GLU A 425 -14.03 2.14 -6.77
N TYR A 426 -14.97 1.32 -7.27
CA TYR A 426 -16.39 1.48 -6.98
C TYR A 426 -16.69 1.19 -5.52
N SER A 427 -16.11 0.11 -4.98
CA SER A 427 -16.26 -0.27 -3.58
C SER A 427 -15.77 0.81 -2.63
N ARG A 428 -14.59 1.39 -2.89
CA ARG A 428 -13.99 2.44 -2.07
C ARG A 428 -14.84 3.72 -2.06
N VAL A 429 -15.28 4.18 -3.24
CA VAL A 429 -16.16 5.36 -3.37
C VAL A 429 -17.54 5.09 -2.75
N ILE A 430 -18.09 3.87 -2.85
CA ILE A 430 -19.33 3.49 -2.15
C ILE A 430 -19.17 3.68 -0.64
N LEU A 431 -18.09 3.19 -0.04
CA LEU A 431 -17.86 3.30 1.41
C LEU A 431 -17.73 4.76 1.87
N ALA A 432 -16.95 5.57 1.16
CA ALA A 432 -16.83 7.00 1.45
C ALA A 432 -18.18 7.70 1.35
N LEU A 433 -18.93 7.54 0.25
CA LEU A 433 -20.24 8.17 0.07
C LEU A 433 -21.29 7.69 1.09
N THR A 434 -21.28 6.40 1.44
CA THR A 434 -22.18 5.82 2.44
C THR A 434 -21.93 6.46 3.82
N SER A 435 -20.66 6.69 4.17
CA SER A 435 -20.30 7.37 5.44
C SER A 435 -20.81 8.82 5.52
N LEU A 436 -21.09 9.45 4.37
CA LEU A 436 -21.66 10.80 4.23
C LEU A 436 -23.21 10.80 4.13
N GLY A 437 -23.85 9.63 4.28
CA GLY A 437 -25.29 9.44 4.07
C GLY A 437 -25.72 9.61 2.61
N VAL A 438 -24.81 9.46 1.64
CA VAL A 438 -25.11 9.65 0.22
C VAL A 438 -25.55 8.34 -0.44
N ASP A 439 -26.70 8.43 -1.10
CA ASP A 439 -27.36 7.39 -1.86
C ASP A 439 -26.56 7.00 -3.11
N VAL A 440 -25.77 5.92 -3.00
CA VAL A 440 -24.89 5.41 -4.06
C VAL A 440 -25.61 4.87 -5.30
N THR A 441 -26.95 4.76 -5.26
CA THR A 441 -27.76 4.31 -6.41
C THR A 441 -27.94 5.39 -7.49
N ASN A 442 -27.71 6.67 -7.16
CA ASN A 442 -27.76 7.79 -8.10
C ASN A 442 -26.77 8.92 -7.70
N VAL A 443 -25.49 8.70 -8.01
CA VAL A 443 -24.41 9.67 -7.82
C VAL A 443 -24.13 10.34 -9.16
N GLY A 444 -24.42 11.64 -9.29
CA GLY A 444 -24.23 12.39 -10.54
C GLY A 444 -25.14 11.97 -11.71
N GLY A 445 -25.97 10.93 -11.56
CA GLY A 445 -26.70 10.27 -12.64
C GLY A 445 -26.32 8.79 -12.85
N TYR A 446 -25.36 8.26 -12.07
CA TYR A 446 -24.83 6.90 -12.17
C TYR A 446 -25.13 6.07 -10.91
N ASN A 447 -25.30 4.76 -11.08
CA ASN A 447 -25.45 3.81 -9.98
C ASN A 447 -24.12 3.09 -9.75
N LEU A 448 -23.47 3.31 -8.60
CA LEU A 448 -22.14 2.75 -8.33
C LEU A 448 -22.16 1.26 -8.01
N LEU A 449 -23.32 0.70 -7.65
CA LEU A 449 -23.51 -0.75 -7.46
C LEU A 449 -23.64 -1.50 -8.79
N LYS A 450 -23.87 -0.79 -9.91
CA LYS A 450 -24.11 -1.41 -11.23
C LYS A 450 -22.86 -2.07 -11.84
N PRO A 451 -21.65 -1.50 -11.75
CA PRO A 451 -20.41 -2.20 -12.08
C PRO A 451 -20.20 -3.47 -11.22
N LEU A 452 -20.39 -3.37 -9.90
CA LEU A 452 -20.20 -4.49 -8.97
C LEU A 452 -21.21 -5.64 -9.15
N ALA A 453 -22.26 -5.47 -9.95
CA ALA A 453 -23.18 -6.56 -10.33
C ALA A 453 -22.55 -7.59 -11.30
N ASP A 454 -21.41 -7.27 -11.92
CA ASP A 454 -20.62 -8.16 -12.78
C ASP A 454 -19.62 -8.96 -11.93
N PHE A 455 -19.94 -10.21 -11.61
CA PHE A 455 -19.13 -11.03 -10.70
C PHE A 455 -17.72 -11.29 -11.24
N GLU A 456 -17.59 -11.64 -12.52
CA GLU A 456 -16.30 -12.01 -13.12
C GLU A 456 -15.32 -10.82 -13.16
N LYS A 457 -15.84 -9.59 -13.35
CA LYS A 457 -15.01 -8.38 -13.27
C LYS A 457 -14.75 -7.94 -11.83
N THR A 458 -15.73 -8.09 -10.95
CA THR A 458 -15.57 -7.74 -9.53
C THR A 458 -14.41 -8.52 -8.90
N LYS A 459 -14.32 -9.83 -9.20
CA LYS A 459 -13.25 -10.71 -8.73
C LYS A 459 -12.00 -10.75 -9.61
N TRP A 460 -11.87 -9.86 -10.61
CA TRP A 460 -10.68 -9.83 -11.48
C TRP A 460 -9.41 -9.59 -10.65
N GLN A 461 -9.49 -8.78 -9.60
CA GLN A 461 -8.43 -8.52 -8.63
C GLN A 461 -8.25 -9.64 -7.59
N GLY A 462 -8.63 -10.88 -7.93
CA GLY A 462 -8.68 -12.02 -7.01
C GLY A 462 -9.57 -11.75 -5.80
N VAL A 463 -9.23 -12.40 -4.67
CA VAL A 463 -9.96 -12.28 -3.41
C VAL A 463 -10.13 -10.84 -2.93
N ASN A 464 -9.16 -9.94 -3.20
CA ASN A 464 -9.21 -8.51 -2.86
C ASN A 464 -10.43 -7.81 -3.49
N GLY A 465 -10.74 -8.11 -4.74
CA GLY A 465 -11.92 -7.59 -5.43
C GLY A 465 -13.24 -8.10 -4.80
N SER A 466 -13.28 -9.37 -4.41
CA SER A 466 -14.43 -9.99 -3.75
C SER A 466 -14.66 -9.44 -2.33
N ILE A 467 -13.59 -9.28 -1.55
CA ILE A 467 -13.57 -8.69 -0.20
C ILE A 467 -14.17 -7.28 -0.21
N TRP A 468 -13.61 -6.36 -1.00
CA TRP A 468 -14.07 -4.97 -1.00
C TRP A 468 -15.49 -4.82 -1.53
N ALA A 469 -15.90 -5.64 -2.50
CA ALA A 469 -17.28 -5.64 -2.98
C ALA A 469 -18.29 -6.09 -1.91
N LEU A 470 -17.93 -7.09 -1.09
CA LEU A 470 -18.76 -7.55 0.03
C LEU A 470 -18.88 -6.46 1.10
N ILE A 471 -17.75 -5.89 1.54
CA ILE A 471 -17.72 -4.75 2.49
C ILE A 471 -18.55 -3.58 1.98
N ALA A 472 -18.43 -3.23 0.69
CA ALA A 472 -19.18 -2.13 0.07
C ALA A 472 -20.70 -2.35 0.07
N VAL A 473 -21.19 -3.54 -0.31
CA VAL A 473 -22.65 -3.78 -0.30
C VAL A 473 -23.22 -3.95 1.10
N ASP A 474 -22.46 -4.49 2.04
CA ASP A 474 -22.94 -4.70 3.41
C ASP A 474 -22.93 -3.44 4.25
N SER A 475 -22.12 -2.44 3.88
CA SER A 475 -21.99 -1.18 4.62
C SER A 475 -23.30 -0.47 4.96
N HIS A 476 -24.33 -0.60 4.12
CA HIS A 476 -25.68 -0.15 4.43
C HIS A 476 -26.77 -1.12 3.91
N GLY A 477 -26.45 -2.41 3.81
CA GLY A 477 -27.40 -3.44 3.34
C GLY A 477 -27.90 -3.22 1.91
N TYR A 478 -27.01 -2.78 1.01
CA TYR A 478 -27.33 -2.56 -0.40
C TYR A 478 -27.57 -3.88 -1.15
N GLU A 479 -28.42 -3.82 -2.17
CA GLU A 479 -28.67 -4.94 -3.10
C GLU A 479 -27.94 -4.73 -4.43
N PHE A 480 -27.37 -5.81 -4.98
CA PHE A 480 -26.82 -5.78 -6.34
C PHE A 480 -27.95 -5.52 -7.34
N PRO A 481 -27.85 -4.49 -8.19
CA PRO A 481 -28.80 -4.31 -9.29
C PRO A 481 -28.65 -5.45 -10.31
N GLN A 482 -29.68 -5.65 -11.13
CA GLN A 482 -29.66 -6.65 -12.20
C GLN A 482 -28.47 -6.42 -13.15
N ALA A 483 -27.59 -7.41 -13.24
CA ALA A 483 -26.49 -7.48 -14.19
C ALA A 483 -27.00 -7.53 -15.64
N ASP A 484 -26.18 -7.10 -16.60
CA ASP A 484 -26.58 -7.04 -18.01
C ASP A 484 -26.70 -8.44 -18.65
N ALA A 485 -27.48 -8.52 -19.73
CA ALA A 485 -27.82 -9.80 -20.34
C ALA A 485 -26.58 -10.54 -20.88
N GLY A 486 -26.21 -11.65 -20.23
CA GLY A 486 -25.02 -12.46 -20.55
C GLY A 486 -23.85 -12.29 -19.56
N VAL A 487 -23.97 -11.40 -18.57
CA VAL A 487 -23.02 -11.23 -17.47
C VAL A 487 -23.34 -12.19 -16.32
N THR A 488 -22.33 -12.71 -15.61
CA THR A 488 -22.54 -13.44 -14.36
C THR A 488 -23.00 -12.48 -13.27
N GLN A 489 -24.27 -12.60 -12.85
CA GLN A 489 -24.83 -11.85 -11.73
C GLN A 489 -24.03 -12.09 -10.43
N ASN A 490 -23.62 -11.00 -9.78
CA ASN A 490 -23.01 -11.00 -8.46
C ASN A 490 -24.05 -11.07 -7.32
N SER A 491 -23.66 -11.59 -6.16
CA SER A 491 -24.46 -11.79 -4.95
C SER A 491 -23.57 -12.07 -3.73
N ARG A 492 -24.02 -11.70 -2.52
CA ARG A 492 -23.31 -11.95 -1.25
C ARG A 492 -22.75 -13.37 -1.14
N ASP A 493 -23.61 -14.37 -1.31
CA ASP A 493 -23.27 -15.79 -1.23
C ASP A 493 -22.09 -16.18 -2.13
N LYS A 494 -21.95 -15.56 -3.31
CA LYS A 494 -20.85 -15.81 -4.25
C LYS A 494 -19.55 -15.13 -3.83
N LEU A 495 -19.63 -13.94 -3.25
CA LEU A 495 -18.44 -13.25 -2.74
C LEU A 495 -17.91 -13.99 -1.52
N ILE A 496 -18.80 -14.46 -0.64
CA ILE A 496 -18.45 -15.32 0.49
C ILE A 496 -17.85 -16.64 0.00
N GLU A 497 -18.49 -17.34 -0.96
CA GLU A 497 -17.97 -18.57 -1.55
C GLU A 497 -16.59 -18.37 -2.20
N ASP A 498 -16.40 -17.29 -2.97
CA ASP A 498 -15.13 -16.94 -3.62
C ASP A 498 -14.04 -16.64 -2.58
N ILE A 499 -14.35 -15.92 -1.50
CA ILE A 499 -13.41 -15.63 -0.40
C ILE A 499 -13.03 -16.90 0.37
N LEU A 500 -14.00 -17.75 0.73
CA LEU A 500 -13.73 -19.00 1.46
C LEU A 500 -12.91 -20.01 0.63
N ILE A 501 -13.13 -20.06 -0.69
CA ILE A 501 -12.34 -20.92 -1.60
C ILE A 501 -10.89 -20.42 -1.74
N GLN A 502 -10.62 -19.15 -1.43
CA GLN A 502 -9.28 -18.54 -1.44
C GLN A 502 -8.62 -18.50 -0.04
N GLU A 503 -9.20 -19.14 0.98
CA GLU A 503 -8.52 -19.35 2.26
C GLU A 503 -7.36 -20.35 2.09
N LEU A 504 -6.21 -20.05 2.69
CA LEU A 504 -5.05 -20.93 2.69
C LEU A 504 -5.21 -22.08 3.71
N SER A 505 -4.57 -23.22 3.44
CA SER A 505 -4.59 -24.38 4.35
C SER A 505 -3.89 -24.12 5.70
N SER A 506 -3.13 -23.04 5.82
CA SER A 506 -2.58 -22.50 7.07
C SER A 506 -3.57 -21.70 7.91
N GLY A 507 -4.79 -21.48 7.42
CA GLY A 507 -5.61 -20.33 7.78
C GLY A 507 -5.10 -19.04 7.12
N GLY A 508 -5.99 -18.05 6.99
CA GLY A 508 -5.67 -16.73 6.43
C GLY A 508 -5.73 -16.65 4.90
N TRP A 509 -5.42 -15.45 4.38
CA TRP A 509 -5.58 -15.08 2.97
C TRP A 509 -4.38 -14.28 2.45
N ASP A 510 -4.23 -14.25 1.12
CA ASP A 510 -3.15 -13.61 0.37
C ASP A 510 -3.65 -13.35 -1.07
N ILE A 511 -3.04 -12.39 -1.79
CA ILE A 511 -3.27 -12.19 -3.23
C ILE A 511 -2.52 -13.25 -4.05
N SER A 512 -1.32 -13.66 -3.64
CA SER A 512 -0.50 -14.63 -4.39
C SER A 512 -0.92 -16.09 -4.19
N GLY A 513 -1.67 -16.37 -3.11
CA GLY A 513 -2.17 -17.69 -2.74
C GLY A 513 -1.11 -18.62 -2.12
N LYS A 514 -0.02 -18.07 -1.56
CA LYS A 514 1.12 -18.86 -1.04
C LYS A 514 1.20 -18.90 0.49
N SER A 515 1.21 -17.74 1.13
CA SER A 515 1.44 -17.59 2.57
C SER A 515 0.56 -16.47 3.12
N ALA A 516 -0.10 -16.69 4.25
CA ALA A 516 -1.11 -15.75 4.73
C ALA A 516 -0.49 -14.41 5.12
N ASP A 517 -0.95 -13.36 4.42
CA ASP A 517 -0.55 -11.97 4.53
C ASP A 517 -1.46 -11.26 5.55
N PRO A 518 -0.93 -10.37 6.42
CA PRO A 518 -1.72 -9.79 7.50
C PRO A 518 -2.79 -8.82 6.99
N ASP A 519 -2.51 -8.01 5.97
CA ASP A 519 -3.45 -7.05 5.38
C ASP A 519 -4.64 -7.80 4.75
N MET A 520 -4.35 -8.78 3.88
CA MET A 520 -5.34 -9.60 3.18
C MET A 520 -6.15 -10.47 4.14
N THR A 521 -5.50 -11.08 5.14
CA THR A 521 -6.19 -11.84 6.18
C THR A 521 -7.11 -10.96 7.01
N ALA A 522 -6.65 -9.77 7.41
CA ALA A 522 -7.46 -8.81 8.15
C ALA A 522 -8.66 -8.33 7.31
N MET A 523 -8.45 -7.90 6.06
CA MET A 523 -9.53 -7.43 5.18
C MET A 523 -10.55 -8.55 4.88
N ALA A 524 -10.11 -9.80 4.73
CA ALA A 524 -11.01 -10.95 4.61
C ALA A 524 -11.90 -11.08 5.87
N ILE A 525 -11.31 -11.07 7.07
CA ILE A 525 -12.05 -11.09 8.35
C ILE A 525 -13.03 -9.92 8.45
N GLN A 526 -12.63 -8.69 8.07
CA GLN A 526 -13.51 -7.52 8.07
C GLN A 526 -14.76 -7.73 7.19
N SER A 527 -14.60 -8.35 6.01
CA SER A 527 -15.70 -8.66 5.09
C SER A 527 -16.61 -9.80 5.58
N LEU A 528 -16.04 -10.76 6.31
CA LEU A 528 -16.71 -11.97 6.79
C LEU A 528 -17.38 -11.81 8.16
N ALA A 529 -16.92 -10.85 8.97
CA ALA A 529 -17.45 -10.55 10.31
C ALA A 529 -18.99 -10.41 10.41
N PRO A 530 -19.74 -9.85 9.44
CA PRO A 530 -21.21 -9.83 9.48
C PRO A 530 -21.86 -11.22 9.51
N TYR A 531 -21.18 -12.25 8.99
CA TYR A 531 -21.73 -13.59 8.76
C TYR A 531 -21.31 -14.61 9.83
N TYR A 532 -20.26 -14.31 10.61
CA TYR A 532 -19.65 -15.18 11.63
C TYR A 532 -20.64 -15.91 12.56
N SER A 533 -21.73 -15.25 12.97
CA SER A 533 -22.73 -15.81 13.88
C SER A 533 -23.85 -16.60 13.19
N THR A 534 -23.85 -16.68 11.84
CA THR A 534 -24.95 -17.23 11.03
C THR A 534 -24.51 -18.25 9.98
N ASN A 535 -23.22 -18.26 9.60
CA ASN A 535 -22.63 -19.21 8.66
C ASN A 535 -21.46 -19.94 9.34
N SER A 536 -21.55 -21.27 9.47
CA SER A 536 -20.54 -22.12 10.11
C SER A 536 -19.19 -22.04 9.42
N ASP A 537 -19.19 -22.06 8.10
CA ASP A 537 -18.00 -22.21 7.27
C ASP A 537 -17.20 -20.90 7.30
N VAL A 538 -17.92 -19.76 7.34
CA VAL A 538 -17.36 -18.45 7.65
C VAL A 538 -16.82 -18.39 9.08
N LYS A 539 -17.53 -18.93 10.07
CA LYS A 539 -17.05 -18.92 11.46
C LYS A 539 -15.70 -19.63 11.58
N GLU A 540 -15.60 -20.83 11.03
CA GLU A 540 -14.38 -21.63 11.09
C GLU A 540 -13.20 -20.99 10.33
N ALA A 541 -13.45 -20.36 9.17
CA ALA A 541 -12.43 -19.64 8.42
C ALA A 541 -11.95 -18.36 9.13
N VAL A 542 -12.87 -17.62 9.74
CA VAL A 542 -12.54 -16.41 10.52
C VAL A 542 -11.79 -16.77 11.81
N ASP A 543 -12.16 -17.85 12.51
CA ASP A 543 -11.41 -18.35 13.66
C ASP A 543 -9.95 -18.64 13.26
N ARG A 544 -9.74 -19.43 12.18
CA ARG A 544 -8.40 -19.73 11.64
C ARG A 544 -7.65 -18.47 11.19
N GLY A 545 -8.33 -17.50 10.60
CA GLY A 545 -7.75 -16.21 10.22
C GLY A 545 -7.26 -15.41 11.43
N ILE A 546 -8.03 -15.35 12.52
CA ILE A 546 -7.65 -14.66 13.76
C ILE A 546 -6.46 -15.37 14.41
N ASP A 547 -6.48 -16.70 14.50
CA ASP A 547 -5.37 -17.49 15.04
C ASP A 547 -4.11 -17.32 14.18
N ARG A 548 -4.25 -17.25 12.84
CA ARG A 548 -3.14 -16.97 11.93
C ARG A 548 -2.57 -15.56 12.12
N LEU A 549 -3.40 -14.53 12.31
CA LEU A 549 -2.93 -13.17 12.65
C LEU A 549 -2.17 -13.18 13.98
N SER A 550 -2.69 -13.85 15.02
CA SER A 550 -1.97 -14.01 16.29
C SER A 550 -0.60 -14.68 16.11
N ALA A 551 -0.49 -15.66 15.19
CA ALA A 551 0.74 -16.39 14.93
C ALA A 551 1.79 -15.64 14.09
N ILE A 552 1.40 -14.63 13.28
CA ILE A 552 2.33 -13.84 12.44
C ILE A 552 2.65 -12.45 13.00
N GLN A 553 2.05 -12.06 14.13
CA GLN A 553 2.37 -10.82 14.82
C GLN A 553 3.80 -10.86 15.39
N LYS A 554 4.55 -9.78 15.17
CA LYS A 554 5.93 -9.63 15.64
C LYS A 554 6.02 -9.40 17.15
N SER A 555 7.20 -9.66 17.73
CA SER A 555 7.49 -9.51 19.16
C SER A 555 7.34 -8.07 19.67
N ASN A 556 7.47 -7.07 18.80
CA ASN A 556 7.21 -5.65 19.07
C ASN A 556 5.71 -5.25 18.92
N GLY A 557 4.83 -6.23 18.65
CA GLY A 557 3.39 -6.05 18.42
C GLY A 557 2.99 -5.77 16.97
N SER A 558 3.94 -5.59 16.05
CA SER A 558 3.69 -5.17 14.66
C SER A 558 3.27 -6.32 13.73
N PHE A 559 3.02 -5.97 12.47
CA PHE A 559 2.78 -6.90 11.37
C PHE A 559 3.67 -6.58 10.17
N ALA A 560 4.20 -7.63 9.54
CA ALA A 560 5.08 -7.53 8.37
C ALA A 560 4.40 -8.07 7.10
N THR A 561 4.43 -7.28 6.04
CA THR A 561 3.90 -7.60 4.71
C THR A 561 5.07 -7.63 3.73
N TYR A 562 5.26 -8.75 3.02
CA TYR A 562 6.47 -9.05 2.23
C TYR A 562 7.81 -8.80 2.96
N GLY A 563 7.83 -8.96 4.29
CA GLY A 563 9.00 -8.74 5.14
C GLY A 563 9.14 -7.32 5.73
N SER A 564 8.37 -6.34 5.24
CA SER A 564 8.40 -4.96 5.75
C SER A 564 7.33 -4.73 6.83
N GLU A 565 7.72 -4.21 7.99
CA GLU A 565 6.80 -3.89 9.10
C GLU A 565 6.16 -2.51 8.91
N SER A 566 4.82 -2.46 8.81
CA SER A 566 4.10 -1.25 8.42
C SER A 566 3.00 -0.79 9.37
N SER A 567 2.75 0.52 9.37
CA SER A 567 1.61 1.18 10.00
C SER A 567 0.27 0.69 9.42
N GLU A 568 0.20 0.54 8.10
CA GLU A 568 -0.98 0.08 7.36
C GLU A 568 -1.41 -1.34 7.76
N SER A 569 -0.46 -2.28 7.89
CA SER A 569 -0.74 -3.65 8.33
C SER A 569 -1.30 -3.69 9.76
N CYS A 570 -0.72 -2.89 10.66
CA CYS A 570 -1.25 -2.73 12.03
C CYS A 570 -2.66 -2.14 12.02
N ALA A 571 -2.92 -1.15 11.14
CA ALA A 571 -4.23 -0.53 10.97
C ALA A 571 -5.29 -1.52 10.46
N GLN A 572 -4.97 -2.37 9.48
CA GLN A 572 -5.87 -3.41 8.97
C GLN A 572 -6.26 -4.41 10.06
N VAL A 573 -5.28 -4.91 10.82
CA VAL A 573 -5.53 -5.86 11.92
C VAL A 573 -6.38 -5.24 13.02
N ILE A 574 -6.15 -3.98 13.40
CA ILE A 574 -7.00 -3.25 14.35
C ILE A 574 -8.46 -3.18 13.88
N VAL A 575 -8.71 -2.92 12.60
CA VAL A 575 -10.08 -2.91 12.04
C VAL A 575 -10.69 -4.31 12.00
N ALA A 576 -9.92 -5.36 11.73
CA ALA A 576 -10.39 -6.74 11.75
C ALA A 576 -10.80 -7.20 13.16
N LEU A 577 -9.94 -6.97 14.16
CA LEU A 577 -10.19 -7.36 15.56
C LEU A 577 -11.38 -6.59 16.14
N THR A 578 -11.43 -5.27 15.94
CA THR A 578 -12.58 -4.45 16.38
C THR A 578 -13.88 -4.80 15.64
N ALA A 579 -13.83 -5.23 14.37
CA ALA A 579 -14.99 -5.75 13.65
C ALA A 579 -15.50 -7.10 14.19
N MET A 580 -14.62 -7.87 14.84
CA MET A 580 -14.91 -9.13 15.52
C MET A 580 -15.26 -8.98 17.01
N GLY A 581 -15.20 -7.76 17.56
CA GLY A 581 -15.44 -7.49 18.98
C GLY A 581 -14.27 -7.85 19.90
N ILE A 582 -13.08 -8.06 19.32
CA ILE A 582 -11.82 -8.30 20.03
C ILE A 582 -11.12 -6.96 20.28
N ASP A 583 -10.53 -6.79 21.47
CA ASP A 583 -9.75 -5.59 21.80
C ASP A 583 -8.30 -5.75 21.31
N PRO A 584 -7.85 -5.01 20.28
CA PRO A 584 -6.48 -5.09 19.76
C PRO A 584 -5.42 -4.49 20.68
N ASN A 585 -5.82 -3.86 21.80
CA ASN A 585 -4.93 -3.31 22.82
C ASN A 585 -4.75 -4.27 24.01
N THR A 586 -5.70 -5.17 24.30
CA THR A 586 -5.71 -5.98 25.54
C THR A 586 -5.99 -7.47 25.39
N ASP A 587 -6.44 -7.98 24.23
CA ASP A 587 -6.57 -9.43 24.01
C ASP A 587 -5.18 -10.09 24.03
N SER A 588 -4.97 -11.06 24.91
CA SER A 588 -3.65 -11.67 25.17
C SER A 588 -3.07 -12.40 23.97
N ARG A 589 -3.88 -12.79 22.96
CA ARG A 589 -3.36 -13.33 21.69
C ARG A 589 -2.61 -12.26 20.88
N PHE A 590 -2.98 -10.99 21.06
CA PHE A 590 -2.51 -9.84 20.30
C PHE A 590 -1.58 -8.90 21.08
N VAL A 591 -1.11 -9.34 22.26
CA VAL A 591 -0.06 -8.68 23.05
C VAL A 591 1.18 -9.58 23.07
N LYS A 592 2.24 -9.20 22.35
CA LYS A 592 3.54 -9.90 22.34
C LYS A 592 4.56 -9.09 23.12
N ASN A 593 5.36 -9.70 24.00
CA ASN A 593 6.39 -9.01 24.81
C ASN A 593 5.92 -7.69 25.48
N GLY A 594 4.66 -7.66 25.96
CA GLY A 594 4.04 -6.44 26.49
C GLY A 594 3.90 -5.30 25.49
N LYS A 595 3.59 -5.61 24.22
CA LYS A 595 3.28 -4.69 23.12
C LYS A 595 2.05 -5.21 22.39
N SER A 596 1.00 -4.39 22.33
CA SER A 596 -0.21 -4.69 21.55
C SER A 596 -0.08 -4.25 20.08
N VAL A 597 -1.06 -4.59 19.24
CA VAL A 597 -1.16 -4.04 17.87
C VAL A 597 -1.29 -2.51 17.90
N VAL A 598 -1.94 -1.98 18.94
CA VAL A 598 -2.14 -0.54 19.12
C VAL A 598 -0.83 0.14 19.57
N ASP A 599 -0.03 -0.49 20.45
CA ASP A 599 1.32 0.00 20.78
C ASP A 599 2.17 0.10 19.50
N ALA A 600 2.20 -0.96 18.70
CA ALA A 600 2.93 -0.99 17.44
C ALA A 600 2.46 0.12 16.49
N LEU A 601 1.15 0.25 16.24
CA LEU A 601 0.62 1.34 15.40
C LEU A 601 1.07 2.72 15.90
N LEU A 602 1.04 2.96 17.22
CA LEU A 602 1.42 4.25 17.80
C LEU A 602 2.92 4.56 17.70
N THR A 603 3.81 3.58 17.46
CA THR A 603 5.23 3.87 17.21
C THR A 603 5.47 4.63 15.89
N TYR A 604 4.63 4.40 14.88
CA TYR A 604 4.69 5.08 13.58
C TYR A 604 4.14 6.52 13.62
N ALA A 605 3.54 6.95 14.73
CA ALA A 605 3.00 8.30 14.86
C ALA A 605 4.09 9.37 14.96
N ASN A 606 3.85 10.53 14.33
CA ASN A 606 4.66 11.74 14.45
C ASN A 606 3.99 12.77 15.38
N ALA A 607 4.78 13.69 15.92
CA ALA A 607 4.32 14.70 16.88
C ALA A 607 3.28 15.69 16.32
N ASP A 608 3.12 15.79 15.00
CA ASP A 608 2.12 16.61 14.33
C ASP A 608 0.80 15.86 14.00
N GLY A 609 0.75 14.55 14.26
CA GLY A 609 -0.38 13.67 13.94
C GLY A 609 -0.31 12.98 12.58
N SER A 610 0.73 13.20 11.78
CA SER A 610 1.02 12.31 10.65
C SER A 610 1.54 10.95 11.15
N PHE A 611 1.49 9.92 10.30
CA PHE A 611 2.09 8.62 10.55
C PHE A 611 3.13 8.30 9.46
N ARG A 612 4.12 7.49 9.80
CA ARG A 612 5.15 6.96 8.89
C ARG A 612 4.69 5.61 8.35
N HIS A 613 5.14 5.22 7.16
CA HIS A 613 4.83 3.90 6.59
C HIS A 613 5.63 2.81 7.32
N VAL A 614 6.96 2.94 7.28
CA VAL A 614 7.95 2.18 8.06
C VAL A 614 8.54 3.05 9.18
N LEU A 615 9.16 2.45 10.19
CA LEU A 615 9.64 3.16 11.39
C LEU A 615 10.63 4.29 11.09
N ASP A 616 11.59 4.07 10.18
CA ASP A 616 12.65 5.02 9.80
C ASP A 616 12.29 5.91 8.59
N GLY A 617 11.04 5.85 8.12
CA GLY A 617 10.57 6.65 6.99
C GLY A 617 10.23 8.10 7.33
N ASP A 618 9.69 8.82 6.36
CA ASP A 618 9.07 10.13 6.56
C ASP A 618 7.55 10.02 6.78
N ALA A 619 6.90 11.16 7.03
CA ALA A 619 5.44 11.26 7.12
C ALA A 619 4.76 10.80 5.80
N ASN A 620 4.01 9.70 5.86
CA ASN A 620 3.31 9.12 4.72
C ASN A 620 1.79 9.39 4.83
N GLN A 621 1.19 9.87 3.74
CA GLN A 621 -0.23 10.21 3.75
C GLN A 621 -1.14 8.98 3.82
N MET A 622 -0.82 7.88 3.13
CA MET A 622 -1.62 6.64 3.23
C MET A 622 -1.54 6.06 4.65
N ALA A 623 -0.36 5.99 5.25
CA ALA A 623 -0.18 5.56 6.63
C ALA A 623 -1.00 6.41 7.60
N THR A 624 -1.04 7.74 7.39
CA THR A 624 -1.84 8.67 8.19
C THR A 624 -3.35 8.42 8.04
N GLU A 625 -3.84 8.22 6.81
CA GLU A 625 -5.26 7.94 6.54
C GLU A 625 -5.71 6.57 7.08
N GLN A 626 -4.90 5.51 6.90
CA GLN A 626 -5.20 4.17 7.40
C GLN A 626 -5.12 4.08 8.93
N ALA A 627 -4.04 4.58 9.54
CA ALA A 627 -3.92 4.66 11.00
C ALA A 627 -5.08 5.44 11.62
N TYR A 628 -5.52 6.53 10.98
CA TYR A 628 -6.64 7.32 11.51
C TYR A 628 -8.00 6.62 11.42
N TYR A 629 -8.30 5.88 10.34
CA TYR A 629 -9.54 5.09 10.33
C TYR A 629 -9.48 3.91 11.30
N ALA A 630 -8.29 3.34 11.56
CA ALA A 630 -8.13 2.27 12.54
C ALA A 630 -8.30 2.76 13.98
N LEU A 631 -7.71 3.90 14.34
CA LEU A 631 -7.98 4.58 15.62
C LEU A 631 -9.45 5.01 15.73
N THR A 632 -10.10 5.36 14.61
CA THR A 632 -11.56 5.60 14.57
C THR A 632 -12.35 4.31 14.79
N ALA A 633 -11.94 3.17 14.24
CA ALA A 633 -12.56 1.87 14.50
C ALA A 633 -12.46 1.48 15.98
N TYR A 634 -11.31 1.72 16.60
CA TYR A 634 -11.06 1.50 18.03
C TYR A 634 -11.91 2.42 18.93
N GLU A 635 -12.05 3.71 18.61
CA GLU A 635 -12.97 4.63 19.30
C GLU A 635 -14.44 4.17 19.19
N ARG A 636 -14.83 3.65 18.03
CA ARG A 636 -16.18 3.12 17.81
C ARG A 636 -16.41 1.82 18.58
N PHE A 637 -15.44 0.91 18.63
CA PHE A 637 -15.49 -0.33 19.39
C PHE A 637 -15.56 -0.07 20.91
N THR A 638 -14.60 0.67 21.46
CA THR A 638 -14.58 1.04 22.89
C THR A 638 -15.79 1.87 23.30
N GLY A 639 -16.35 2.67 22.38
CA GLY A 639 -17.60 3.41 22.54
C GLY A 639 -18.89 2.60 22.32
N GLY A 640 -18.83 1.29 22.04
CA GLY A 640 -20.00 0.43 21.83
C GLY A 640 -20.85 0.77 20.60
N LYS A 641 -20.25 1.38 19.57
CA LYS A 641 -20.91 1.80 18.33
C LYS A 641 -20.81 0.70 17.26
N THR A 642 -21.47 0.88 16.11
CA THR A 642 -21.30 -0.02 14.97
C THR A 642 -19.86 0.02 14.43
N ARG A 643 -19.40 -1.11 13.89
CA ARG A 643 -18.07 -1.35 13.31
C ARG A 643 -17.72 -0.33 12.22
N LEU A 644 -16.44 -0.17 11.87
CA LEU A 644 -15.99 0.89 10.95
C LEU A 644 -16.81 0.95 9.65
N TYR A 645 -16.92 -0.17 8.93
CA TYR A 645 -17.68 -0.27 7.69
C TYR A 645 -19.18 -0.53 7.87
N ASP A 646 -19.65 -0.81 9.10
CA ASP A 646 -21.07 -1.05 9.39
C ASP A 646 -21.79 0.29 9.59
N MET A 647 -22.17 0.89 8.46
CA MET A 647 -22.78 2.22 8.37
C MET A 647 -24.31 2.15 8.41
N THR A 648 -24.87 1.07 8.96
CA THR A 648 -26.32 0.95 9.21
C THR A 648 -26.84 2.00 10.22
N ASP A 649 -25.94 2.62 10.99
CA ASP A 649 -26.19 3.78 11.86
C ASP A 649 -26.25 5.13 11.11
N VAL A 650 -25.79 5.19 9.86
CA VAL A 650 -25.73 6.44 9.08
C VAL A 650 -27.07 6.71 8.37
N ALA A 651 -27.75 7.78 8.75
CA ALA A 651 -29.00 8.18 8.11
C ALA A 651 -28.78 8.71 6.68
N MET A 652 -29.37 8.03 5.69
CA MET A 652 -29.34 8.48 4.29
C MET A 652 -30.06 9.83 4.11
N GLN A 653 -29.46 10.74 3.34
CA GLN A 653 -29.96 12.09 3.11
C GLN A 653 -31.37 12.11 2.47
N SER A 654 -32.29 12.87 3.06
CA SER A 654 -33.64 13.02 2.50
C SER A 654 -33.64 13.88 1.22
N ASP A 655 -34.74 13.84 0.46
CA ASP A 655 -34.97 14.73 -0.70
C ASP A 655 -34.73 16.21 -0.37
N LYS A 656 -35.07 16.63 0.86
CA LYS A 656 -34.87 17.99 1.35
C LYS A 656 -33.39 18.30 1.59
N ASP A 657 -32.62 17.33 2.07
CA ASP A 657 -31.21 17.51 2.41
C ASP A 657 -30.35 17.47 1.13
N LYS A 658 -30.62 16.52 0.23
CA LYS A 658 -30.07 16.48 -1.14
C LYS A 658 -30.29 17.82 -1.86
N ALA A 659 -31.49 18.38 -1.78
CA ALA A 659 -31.81 19.70 -2.32
C ALA A 659 -31.22 20.88 -1.52
N ALA A 660 -30.93 20.73 -0.22
CA ALA A 660 -30.28 21.74 0.59
C ALA A 660 -28.79 21.86 0.26
N THR A 661 -28.09 20.73 0.07
CA THR A 661 -26.69 20.69 -0.40
C THR A 661 -26.53 21.38 -1.75
N VAL A 662 -27.41 21.09 -2.71
CA VAL A 662 -27.42 21.80 -4.00
C VAL A 662 -27.72 23.30 -3.83
N GLN A 663 -28.60 23.68 -2.89
CA GLN A 663 -28.82 25.09 -2.57
C GLN A 663 -27.59 25.76 -1.93
N LYS A 664 -26.83 25.08 -1.06
CA LYS A 664 -25.56 25.58 -0.51
C LYS A 664 -24.53 25.82 -1.61
N LEU A 665 -24.28 24.82 -2.47
CA LEU A 665 -23.36 24.93 -3.61
C LEU A 665 -23.71 26.14 -4.51
N ILE A 666 -24.99 26.29 -4.87
CA ILE A 666 -25.47 27.43 -5.67
C ILE A 666 -25.36 28.75 -4.89
N ALA A 667 -25.54 28.74 -3.56
CA ALA A 667 -25.36 29.91 -2.71
C ALA A 667 -23.88 30.32 -2.54
N ALA A 668 -22.93 29.37 -2.59
CA ALA A 668 -21.50 29.62 -2.53
C ALA A 668 -20.94 30.27 -3.82
N LEU A 669 -21.53 30.00 -4.99
CA LEU A 669 -21.04 30.55 -6.28
C LEU A 669 -20.78 32.07 -6.24
N PRO A 670 -19.66 32.57 -6.77
CA PRO A 670 -19.30 33.99 -6.66
C PRO A 670 -20.30 34.91 -7.37
N SER A 671 -20.57 36.07 -6.77
CA SER A 671 -21.45 37.10 -7.34
C SER A 671 -20.88 37.74 -8.61
N THR A 672 -19.56 37.68 -8.80
CA THR A 672 -18.84 38.14 -9.99
C THR A 672 -18.05 36.98 -10.57
N VAL A 673 -18.70 36.23 -11.46
CA VAL A 673 -18.12 35.04 -12.13
C VAL A 673 -16.94 35.41 -13.02
N LYS A 674 -15.90 34.57 -12.97
CA LYS A 674 -14.67 34.53 -13.76
C LYS A 674 -14.56 33.20 -14.52
N LEU A 675 -13.48 33.01 -15.28
CA LEU A 675 -13.17 31.72 -15.92
C LEU A 675 -12.61 30.68 -14.93
N THR A 676 -11.93 31.10 -13.86
CA THR A 676 -11.47 30.25 -12.75
C THR A 676 -12.61 29.47 -12.09
N ASP A 677 -13.78 30.11 -12.02
CA ASP A 677 -14.94 29.61 -11.29
C ASP A 677 -15.69 28.52 -12.10
N LYS A 678 -15.16 28.13 -13.27
CA LYS A 678 -15.68 27.09 -14.18
C LYS A 678 -16.02 25.82 -13.41
N SER A 679 -15.07 25.26 -12.65
CA SER A 679 -15.25 23.98 -11.95
C SER A 679 -16.42 24.06 -10.97
N GLN A 680 -16.43 25.04 -10.06
CA GLN A 680 -17.51 25.21 -9.08
C GLN A 680 -18.90 25.40 -9.74
N ILE A 681 -18.98 26.14 -10.85
CA ILE A 681 -20.24 26.37 -11.58
C ILE A 681 -20.70 25.09 -12.31
N GLU A 682 -19.78 24.37 -12.94
CA GLU A 682 -20.08 23.15 -13.68
C GLU A 682 -20.39 21.98 -12.73
N ALA A 683 -19.76 21.92 -11.54
CA ALA A 683 -20.08 20.99 -10.47
C ALA A 683 -21.40 21.30 -9.75
N ALA A 684 -21.67 22.56 -9.37
CA ALA A 684 -22.97 22.95 -8.82
C ALA A 684 -24.13 22.71 -9.83
N ARG A 685 -23.85 22.83 -11.13
CA ARG A 685 -24.76 22.38 -12.18
C ARG A 685 -24.89 20.86 -12.22
N SER A 686 -23.77 20.14 -12.14
CA SER A 686 -23.71 18.69 -12.18
C SER A 686 -24.56 18.03 -11.09
N MET A 687 -24.43 18.54 -9.86
CA MET A 687 -25.22 18.14 -8.69
C MET A 687 -26.70 18.54 -8.80
N TYR A 688 -27.02 19.71 -9.36
CA TYR A 688 -28.41 20.07 -9.65
C TYR A 688 -29.05 19.12 -10.68
N ASP A 689 -28.31 18.73 -11.73
CA ASP A 689 -28.85 17.89 -12.79
C ASP A 689 -29.07 16.43 -12.36
N SER A 690 -28.34 15.91 -11.36
CA SER A 690 -28.52 14.54 -10.83
C SER A 690 -29.72 14.38 -9.88
N LEU A 691 -30.23 15.47 -9.31
CA LEU A 691 -31.43 15.47 -8.47
C LEU A 691 -32.66 14.93 -9.23
N SER A 692 -33.57 14.26 -8.54
CA SER A 692 -34.89 13.90 -9.08
C SER A 692 -35.74 15.15 -9.39
N ASP A 693 -36.78 15.03 -10.21
CA ASP A 693 -37.68 16.18 -10.49
C ASP A 693 -38.36 16.73 -9.22
N ALA A 694 -38.58 15.87 -8.21
CA ALA A 694 -39.10 16.27 -6.89
C ALA A 694 -38.04 17.06 -6.09
N GLN A 695 -36.80 16.57 -6.04
CA GLN A 695 -35.68 17.24 -5.38
C GLN A 695 -35.33 18.57 -6.07
N LYS A 696 -35.33 18.64 -7.41
CA LYS A 696 -35.15 19.86 -8.20
C LYS A 696 -36.18 20.93 -7.86
N ALA A 697 -37.43 20.55 -7.60
CA ALA A 697 -38.49 21.47 -7.19
C ALA A 697 -38.27 22.10 -5.80
N LEU A 698 -37.40 21.51 -4.96
CA LEU A 698 -37.02 22.06 -3.65
C LEU A 698 -35.84 23.04 -3.72
N VAL A 699 -35.12 23.13 -4.87
CA VAL A 699 -33.97 24.03 -5.06
C VAL A 699 -34.44 25.44 -5.43
N THR A 700 -34.63 26.29 -4.42
CA THR A 700 -35.25 27.62 -4.59
C THR A 700 -34.35 28.65 -5.30
N ASN A 701 -33.03 28.47 -5.30
CA ASN A 701 -32.05 29.47 -5.75
C ASN A 701 -31.42 29.18 -7.13
N TYR A 702 -31.92 28.19 -7.87
CA TYR A 702 -31.41 27.74 -9.18
C TYR A 702 -31.22 28.88 -10.22
N SER A 703 -31.96 29.98 -10.13
CA SER A 703 -31.77 31.16 -10.98
C SER A 703 -30.38 31.81 -10.87
N LYS A 704 -29.70 31.68 -9.71
CA LYS A 704 -28.30 32.11 -9.53
C LYS A 704 -27.33 31.24 -10.31
N LEU A 705 -27.56 29.93 -10.36
CA LEU A 705 -26.79 28.98 -11.16
C LEU A 705 -26.95 29.27 -12.66
N GLU A 706 -28.17 29.51 -13.15
CA GLU A 706 -28.38 29.91 -14.56
C GLU A 706 -27.67 31.21 -14.91
N ALA A 707 -27.71 32.21 -14.02
CA ALA A 707 -26.99 33.46 -14.20
C ALA A 707 -25.46 33.25 -14.26
N ALA A 708 -24.93 32.38 -13.38
CA ALA A 708 -23.51 32.05 -13.34
C ALA A 708 -23.06 31.30 -14.60
N MET A 709 -23.77 30.24 -15.00
CA MET A 709 -23.52 29.49 -16.26
C MET A 709 -23.58 30.41 -17.48
N LYS A 710 -24.57 31.31 -17.55
CA LYS A 710 -24.69 32.30 -18.64
C LYS A 710 -23.50 33.26 -18.64
N LYS A 711 -23.08 33.76 -17.48
CA LYS A 711 -21.92 34.66 -17.37
C LYS A 711 -20.61 33.97 -17.77
N LEU A 712 -20.42 32.72 -17.36
CA LEU A 712 -19.32 31.86 -17.78
C LEU A 712 -19.32 31.65 -19.31
N GLN A 713 -20.49 31.43 -19.92
CA GLN A 713 -20.60 31.32 -21.39
C GLN A 713 -20.37 32.65 -22.12
N GLU A 714 -20.75 33.79 -21.53
CA GLU A 714 -20.40 35.12 -22.06
C GLU A 714 -18.88 35.35 -22.01
N LEU A 715 -18.22 34.99 -20.92
CA LEU A 715 -16.76 35.11 -20.76
C LEU A 715 -16.01 34.24 -21.77
N LYS A 716 -16.38 32.96 -21.89
CA LYS A 716 -15.88 32.00 -22.90
C LYS A 716 -16.11 32.48 -24.36
N LYS A 717 -17.00 33.44 -24.60
CA LYS A 717 -17.22 34.08 -25.91
C LYS A 717 -16.42 35.37 -26.10
N SER A 718 -16.26 36.18 -25.05
CA SER A 718 -15.45 37.41 -25.12
C SER A 718 -13.95 37.15 -25.29
N SER A 719 -13.41 36.07 -24.73
CA SER A 719 -12.01 35.67 -24.95
C SER A 719 -11.75 35.20 -26.39
N GLY A 720 -12.76 34.68 -27.09
CA GLY A 720 -12.64 34.14 -28.45
C GLY A 720 -12.73 35.15 -29.60
N SER A 721 -12.76 36.46 -29.32
CA SER A 721 -13.08 37.51 -30.32
C SER A 721 -11.92 38.49 -30.59
N GLY A 722 -10.68 38.07 -30.34
CA GLY A 722 -9.53 38.97 -30.13
C GLY A 722 -8.48 39.12 -31.24
N SER A 723 -8.70 38.66 -32.48
CA SER A 723 -7.74 38.93 -33.58
C SER A 723 -8.34 38.84 -34.99
N GLU A 724 -8.64 39.99 -35.60
CA GLU A 724 -8.37 40.23 -37.03
C GLU A 724 -8.54 41.73 -37.41
N SER A 725 -7.57 42.30 -38.15
CA SER A 725 -7.62 43.58 -38.89
C SER A 725 -7.88 44.88 -38.08
N GLY A 726 -7.21 46.01 -38.30
CA GLY A 726 -6.35 46.43 -39.42
C GLY A 726 -6.72 47.88 -39.81
N SER A 727 -5.72 48.77 -39.92
CA SER A 727 -5.96 50.21 -40.14
C SER A 727 -6.18 50.57 -41.61
N GLY A 728 -7.12 51.49 -41.91
CA GLY A 728 -7.39 51.96 -43.28
C GLY A 728 -8.39 53.13 -43.40
N SER A 729 -7.90 54.34 -43.67
CA SER A 729 -8.70 55.58 -43.81
C SER A 729 -9.52 55.65 -45.11
N GLY A 730 -10.73 56.27 -45.11
CA GLY A 730 -11.55 56.38 -46.33
C GLY A 730 -12.90 57.12 -46.28
N SER A 731 -12.92 58.43 -45.98
CA SER A 731 -13.96 59.46 -46.30
C SER A 731 -15.34 59.06 -46.88
N GLY A 732 -16.46 59.51 -46.24
CA GLY A 732 -17.56 60.14 -47.01
C GLY A 732 -19.05 59.86 -46.70
N LYS A 733 -19.70 60.82 -45.99
CA LYS A 733 -20.97 61.49 -46.41
C LYS A 733 -22.36 60.79 -46.26
N LYS A 734 -22.99 61.11 -45.11
CA LYS A 734 -24.43 61.48 -44.90
C LYS A 734 -25.59 60.45 -44.87
N ASN A 735 -26.48 60.73 -43.90
CA ASN A 735 -27.97 60.67 -43.91
C ASN A 735 -28.74 59.37 -43.55
N SER A 736 -29.23 59.38 -42.30
CA SER A 736 -30.66 59.59 -41.95
C SER A 736 -31.66 58.41 -41.85
N SER A 737 -32.16 58.24 -40.62
CA SER A 737 -33.58 58.13 -40.22
C SER A 737 -34.46 56.88 -40.51
N THR A 738 -35.04 56.36 -39.41
CA THR A 738 -36.44 55.86 -39.26
C THR A 738 -36.84 54.52 -39.96
N THR A 739 -37.78 53.68 -39.47
CA THR A 739 -38.70 53.76 -38.29
C THR A 739 -39.17 52.37 -37.79
N LYS A 740 -39.44 52.27 -36.46
CA LYS A 740 -40.59 51.60 -35.76
C LYS A 740 -41.26 50.30 -36.32
N LYS A 741 -41.53 49.39 -35.35
CA LYS A 741 -42.80 48.60 -35.15
C LYS A 741 -43.06 47.36 -36.05
N LYS A 742 -43.75 46.28 -35.60
CA LYS A 742 -44.23 45.82 -34.26
C LYS A 742 -44.78 44.36 -34.34
N THR A 743 -44.87 43.66 -33.19
CA THR A 743 -45.85 42.58 -32.82
C THR A 743 -45.87 41.23 -33.59
N LYS A 744 -46.35 40.09 -33.05
CA LYS A 744 -46.47 39.58 -31.64
C LYS A 744 -47.01 38.11 -31.63
N GLY A 745 -46.33 37.19 -30.94
CA GLY A 745 -46.90 35.91 -30.42
C GLY A 745 -47.28 34.83 -31.46
N SER A 746 -47.75 33.63 -31.08
CA SER A 746 -47.73 32.95 -29.76
C SER A 746 -48.19 31.47 -29.87
N THR A 747 -47.48 30.51 -29.24
CA THR A 747 -47.95 29.13 -28.89
C THR A 747 -48.40 28.22 -30.07
N LYS A 748 -48.57 26.87 -29.97
CA LYS A 748 -48.72 25.92 -28.85
C LYS A 748 -48.21 24.50 -29.23
N LYS A 749 -48.14 23.58 -28.25
CA LYS A 749 -47.80 22.12 -28.34
C LYS A 749 -48.65 21.32 -29.36
N VAL A 750 -48.15 20.15 -29.83
CA VAL A 750 -48.62 18.77 -29.46
C VAL A 750 -47.89 17.68 -30.30
N ASN A 751 -47.68 16.49 -29.72
CA ASN A 751 -47.09 15.28 -30.35
C ASN A 751 -48.02 14.60 -31.38
N LEU A 752 -47.50 13.67 -32.21
CA LEU A 752 -48.13 12.35 -32.46
C LEU A 752 -47.25 11.41 -33.34
N VAL A 753 -46.73 10.34 -32.70
CA VAL A 753 -46.83 8.90 -33.03
C VAL A 753 -46.51 8.37 -34.46
N SER A 754 -45.91 7.17 -34.44
CA SER A 754 -45.46 6.27 -35.52
C SER A 754 -46.43 5.91 -36.65
N GLY A 755 -45.87 5.44 -37.77
CA GLY A 755 -46.59 4.70 -38.81
C GLY A 755 -45.64 4.03 -39.83
N SER A 756 -45.68 2.70 -39.96
CA SER A 756 -44.82 1.92 -40.87
C SER A 756 -45.50 1.61 -42.21
N SER A 757 -44.76 1.73 -43.33
CA SER A 757 -44.80 0.82 -44.50
C SER A 757 -43.82 1.29 -45.59
N GLY A 758 -43.22 0.37 -46.35
CA GLY A 758 -42.38 0.70 -47.52
C GLY A 758 -42.80 -0.06 -48.79
N LYS A 759 -41.94 -0.03 -49.85
CA LYS A 759 -41.68 -1.08 -50.89
C LYS A 759 -41.57 -0.56 -52.35
N LYS A 760 -40.38 -0.73 -52.97
CA LYS A 760 -40.00 -0.50 -54.40
C LYS A 760 -40.05 0.98 -54.86
N GLY A 761 -39.22 1.49 -55.78
CA GLY A 761 -38.19 0.91 -56.69
C GLY A 761 -38.68 0.86 -58.15
N GLY A 762 -37.96 1.31 -59.19
CA GLY A 762 -36.63 1.94 -59.33
C GLY A 762 -36.30 2.19 -60.83
N THR A 763 -35.01 2.40 -61.20
CA THR A 763 -34.47 2.37 -62.60
C THR A 763 -34.74 3.62 -63.49
N ALA A 764 -33.95 4.01 -64.52
CA ALA A 764 -32.48 4.21 -64.69
C ALA A 764 -32.15 4.91 -66.05
N ALA A 765 -30.95 5.50 -66.20
CA ALA A 765 -30.23 5.87 -67.44
C ALA A 765 -30.84 6.98 -68.37
N GLY A 766 -30.07 7.69 -69.22
CA GLY A 766 -28.61 7.74 -69.46
C GLY A 766 -28.23 8.33 -70.85
N LYS A 767 -26.95 8.22 -71.26
CA LYS A 767 -26.31 8.61 -72.58
C LYS A 767 -25.82 10.09 -72.73
N THR A 768 -24.73 10.43 -73.48
CA THR A 768 -23.75 9.64 -74.30
C THR A 768 -22.44 10.38 -74.64
N ALA A 769 -21.31 9.62 -74.69
CA ALA A 769 -20.17 9.65 -75.66
C ALA A 769 -19.29 10.94 -75.83
N SER A 770 -18.09 10.95 -76.46
CA SER A 770 -17.39 9.94 -77.30
C SER A 770 -15.85 10.12 -77.43
N GLY A 771 -15.05 9.05 -77.25
CA GLY A 771 -13.80 8.72 -78.02
C GLY A 771 -12.50 9.57 -77.86
N LYS A 772 -11.31 9.10 -78.29
CA LYS A 772 -10.87 7.76 -78.76
C LYS A 772 -9.31 7.61 -78.88
N THR A 773 -8.72 6.51 -78.35
CA THR A 773 -7.46 5.79 -78.75
C THR A 773 -6.06 6.45 -78.81
N THR A 774 -5.15 5.92 -77.94
CA THR A 774 -3.76 5.39 -78.17
C THR A 774 -2.64 6.22 -78.84
N ALA A 775 -1.32 6.00 -78.61
CA ALA A 775 -0.46 5.47 -77.52
C ALA A 775 0.94 5.18 -78.14
N ASP A 776 2.08 5.52 -77.49
CA ASP A 776 3.08 4.57 -76.94
C ASP A 776 4.44 5.22 -76.50
N THR A 777 5.20 4.50 -75.66
CA THR A 777 6.65 4.63 -75.31
C THR A 777 7.18 5.71 -74.32
N LYS A 778 7.50 5.24 -73.10
CA LYS A 778 8.69 5.49 -72.23
C LYS A 778 9.08 6.89 -71.67
N GLU A 779 9.21 6.89 -70.32
CA GLU A 779 10.24 7.51 -69.45
C GLU A 779 10.52 9.04 -69.57
N LYS A 780 10.50 9.85 -68.49
CA LYS A 780 10.72 9.56 -67.04
C LYS A 780 10.03 10.62 -66.14
N GLU A 781 9.60 10.23 -64.93
CA GLU A 781 9.35 11.03 -63.69
C GLU A 781 8.77 12.48 -63.82
N SER A 782 7.45 12.70 -63.70
CA SER A 782 6.63 12.88 -62.46
C SER A 782 7.02 14.10 -61.59
N GLU A 783 6.21 15.17 -61.45
CA GLU A 783 4.86 15.25 -60.79
C GLU A 783 4.94 14.84 -59.31
N LYS A 784 4.59 15.63 -58.27
CA LYS A 784 3.71 16.80 -58.06
C LYS A 784 2.20 16.55 -58.20
N GLU A 785 1.46 17.02 -57.19
CA GLU A 785 -0.01 17.20 -57.10
C GLU A 785 -0.91 16.03 -56.67
N THR A 786 -1.18 16.03 -55.35
CA THR A 786 -2.53 16.11 -54.74
C THR A 786 -3.54 14.94 -54.80
N ASP A 787 -3.63 14.26 -53.64
CA ASP A 787 -4.71 14.48 -52.64
C ASP A 787 -5.86 13.45 -52.52
N LYS A 788 -6.41 13.35 -51.29
CA LYS A 788 -7.63 12.66 -50.81
C LYS A 788 -7.55 11.12 -50.80
N ASN A 789 -7.57 10.47 -49.64
CA ASN A 789 -8.62 10.64 -48.62
C ASN A 789 -8.09 10.30 -47.21
N ALA A 790 -8.20 11.22 -46.25
CA ALA A 790 -7.81 11.02 -44.86
C ALA A 790 -8.92 11.49 -43.91
N THR A 791 -9.19 10.71 -42.87
CA THR A 791 -10.26 10.98 -41.90
C THR A 791 -9.89 12.17 -41.02
N LYS A 792 -10.83 13.11 -40.84
CA LYS A 792 -10.58 14.36 -40.11
C LYS A 792 -10.90 14.22 -38.62
N THR A 793 -9.90 13.84 -37.82
CA THR A 793 -9.91 14.06 -36.37
C THR A 793 -9.99 15.57 -36.09
N THR A 794 -10.74 15.98 -35.06
CA THR A 794 -10.93 17.41 -34.74
C THR A 794 -10.17 17.80 -33.49
N GLU A 795 -9.07 18.53 -33.67
CA GLU A 795 -8.31 19.19 -32.61
C GLU A 795 -9.22 20.12 -31.78
N LYS A 796 -9.12 20.04 -30.45
CA LYS A 796 -9.73 21.03 -29.54
C LYS A 796 -8.92 22.33 -29.65
N LYS A 797 -9.55 23.45 -30.05
CA LYS A 797 -8.90 24.76 -29.89
C LYS A 797 -8.75 25.09 -28.41
N GLY A 798 -7.51 25.28 -27.96
CA GLY A 798 -7.19 25.75 -26.63
C GLY A 798 -7.83 27.11 -26.32
N GLY A 799 -8.18 27.31 -25.05
CA GLY A 799 -8.54 28.63 -24.53
C GLY A 799 -7.28 29.45 -24.29
N THR A 800 -7.33 30.75 -24.57
CA THR A 800 -6.21 31.65 -24.26
C THR A 800 -6.01 31.76 -22.75
N LYS A 801 -5.00 31.05 -22.23
CA LYS A 801 -4.30 31.45 -20.99
C LYS A 801 -3.76 32.88 -21.16
N THR A 802 -3.50 33.56 -20.05
CA THR A 802 -3.18 34.99 -20.01
C THR A 802 -1.69 35.28 -19.88
N GLU A 803 -1.29 36.49 -20.29
CA GLU A 803 0.07 37.06 -20.08
C GLU A 803 0.53 36.94 -18.62
N LYS A 804 -0.43 36.90 -17.67
CA LYS A 804 -0.17 36.74 -16.23
C LYS A 804 0.46 35.39 -15.89
N GLU A 805 0.05 34.30 -16.53
CA GLU A 805 0.58 32.95 -16.24
C GLU A 805 2.04 32.83 -16.69
N VAL A 806 2.35 33.31 -17.90
CA VAL A 806 3.72 33.46 -18.40
C VAL A 806 4.56 34.35 -17.49
N THR A 807 4.02 35.50 -17.07
CA THR A 807 4.71 36.41 -16.13
C THR A 807 4.97 35.74 -14.78
N SER A 808 4.05 34.90 -14.29
CA SER A 808 4.18 34.17 -13.03
C SER A 808 5.29 33.13 -13.11
N LEU A 809 5.25 32.28 -14.14
CA LEU A 809 6.24 31.23 -14.39
C LEU A 809 7.65 31.82 -14.56
N ILE A 810 7.79 32.90 -15.34
CA ILE A 810 9.06 33.62 -15.47
C ILE A 810 9.50 34.22 -14.13
N THR A 811 8.58 34.71 -13.28
CA THR A 811 8.91 35.23 -11.93
C THR A 811 9.39 34.12 -10.99
N GLU A 812 8.83 32.92 -11.11
CA GLU A 812 9.17 31.73 -10.32
C GLU A 812 10.52 31.14 -10.71
N MET A 813 10.77 30.95 -12.02
CA MET A 813 12.10 30.61 -12.54
C MET A 813 13.14 31.67 -12.15
N ASN A 814 12.79 32.96 -12.16
CA ASN A 814 13.64 34.00 -11.57
C ASN A 814 13.86 33.76 -10.06
N GLY A 815 12.84 33.41 -9.28
CA GLY A 815 12.99 33.14 -7.84
C GLY A 815 13.93 31.97 -7.53
N LEU A 816 13.85 30.89 -8.31
CA LEU A 816 14.66 29.69 -8.16
C LEU A 816 16.13 29.92 -8.55
N PHE A 817 16.38 30.43 -9.76
CA PHE A 817 17.72 30.49 -10.34
C PHE A 817 18.49 31.80 -10.06
N ARG A 818 17.82 32.92 -9.73
CA ARG A 818 18.45 34.24 -9.61
C ARG A 818 19.00 34.53 -8.21
N LYS A 819 19.98 33.74 -7.75
CA LYS A 819 20.63 33.97 -6.45
C LYS A 819 22.12 34.30 -6.62
N THR A 820 22.57 35.31 -5.87
CA THR A 820 23.87 35.99 -6.09
C THR A 820 24.99 35.48 -5.19
N LYS A 821 24.69 34.70 -4.15
CA LYS A 821 25.68 33.97 -3.35
C LYS A 821 25.74 32.51 -3.80
N THR A 822 26.93 31.93 -3.84
CA THR A 822 27.15 30.53 -4.23
C THR A 822 26.35 29.55 -3.37
N SER A 823 26.30 29.77 -2.05
CA SER A 823 25.59 28.95 -1.06
C SER A 823 24.06 29.01 -1.12
N GLU A 824 23.48 29.76 -2.07
CA GLU A 824 22.03 29.91 -2.22
C GLU A 824 21.55 29.41 -3.60
N LYS A 825 22.47 29.13 -4.53
CA LYS A 825 22.15 28.60 -5.86
C LYS A 825 21.58 27.19 -5.77
N LEU A 826 20.90 26.79 -6.83
CA LEU A 826 20.64 25.38 -7.10
C LEU A 826 21.98 24.65 -7.37
N PRO A 827 22.17 23.40 -6.90
CA PRO A 827 23.29 22.56 -7.30
C PRO A 827 23.35 22.28 -8.81
N GLU A 828 24.43 21.66 -9.29
CA GLU A 828 24.57 21.33 -10.72
C GLU A 828 23.80 20.06 -11.12
N ASN A 829 23.61 19.10 -10.20
CA ASN A 829 22.92 17.82 -10.43
C ASN A 829 21.68 17.66 -9.54
N ALA A 830 20.65 16.94 -10.02
CA ALA A 830 19.42 16.71 -9.25
C ALA A 830 19.60 15.81 -8.01
N GLU A 831 20.67 15.00 -7.92
CA GLU A 831 21.02 14.21 -6.72
C GLU A 831 21.14 15.10 -5.46
N ASP A 832 21.64 16.33 -5.63
CA ASP A 832 21.88 17.29 -4.54
C ASP A 832 20.65 18.19 -4.24
N TYR A 833 19.54 18.06 -4.98
CA TYR A 833 18.37 18.94 -4.83
C TYR A 833 17.56 18.57 -3.59
N THR A 834 17.13 19.55 -2.81
CA THR A 834 16.14 19.30 -1.74
C THR A 834 14.76 19.11 -2.36
N ASP A 835 13.86 18.39 -1.69
CA ASP A 835 12.58 17.99 -2.31
C ASP A 835 11.65 19.19 -2.56
N ALA A 836 11.81 20.26 -1.77
CA ALA A 836 11.19 21.56 -2.03
C ALA A 836 11.76 22.28 -3.28
N GLN A 837 12.99 21.99 -3.70
CA GLN A 837 13.53 22.43 -4.99
C GLN A 837 13.06 21.52 -6.13
N LYS A 838 12.95 20.21 -5.89
CA LYS A 838 12.44 19.24 -6.87
C LYS A 838 11.00 19.55 -7.25
N GLU A 839 10.12 19.71 -6.26
CA GLU A 839 8.71 20.06 -6.45
C GLU A 839 8.52 21.44 -7.11
N GLN A 840 9.43 22.40 -6.88
CA GLN A 840 9.42 23.68 -7.61
C GLN A 840 9.72 23.51 -9.11
N ILE A 841 10.58 22.55 -9.49
CA ILE A 841 10.91 22.26 -10.90
C ILE A 841 9.76 21.50 -11.58
N LEU A 842 9.10 20.61 -10.83
CA LEU A 842 7.87 19.92 -11.24
C LEU A 842 6.71 20.89 -11.42
N ASP A 843 6.44 21.83 -10.51
CA ASP A 843 5.34 22.80 -10.67
C ASP A 843 5.59 23.82 -11.81
N ILE A 844 6.86 24.21 -12.03
CA ILE A 844 7.26 24.95 -13.25
C ILE A 844 6.91 24.12 -14.50
N TYR A 845 7.12 22.81 -14.50
CA TYR A 845 6.73 21.94 -15.62
C TYR A 845 5.22 21.78 -15.79
N ARG A 846 4.48 21.50 -14.70
CA ARG A 846 3.00 21.41 -14.70
C ARG A 846 2.40 22.70 -15.28
N THR A 847 2.93 23.86 -14.88
CA THR A 847 2.49 25.16 -15.40
C THR A 847 2.93 25.40 -16.85
N TYR A 848 4.17 25.03 -17.23
CA TYR A 848 4.72 25.19 -18.58
C TYR A 848 4.03 24.31 -19.62
N SER A 849 3.78 23.03 -19.30
CA SER A 849 3.22 22.04 -20.22
C SER A 849 1.87 22.47 -20.79
N GLU A 850 1.02 23.08 -19.94
CA GLU A 850 -0.30 23.64 -20.29
C GLU A 850 -0.26 24.95 -21.12
N LEU A 851 0.91 25.56 -21.36
CA LEU A 851 1.02 26.77 -22.17
C LEU A 851 0.90 26.50 -23.68
N THR A 852 0.33 27.46 -24.41
CA THR A 852 0.32 27.42 -25.88
C THR A 852 1.71 27.69 -26.47
N ASP A 853 2.01 27.22 -27.68
CA ASP A 853 3.32 27.36 -28.34
C ASP A 853 3.84 28.81 -28.41
N ALA A 854 2.93 29.79 -28.44
CA ALA A 854 3.27 31.22 -28.44
C ALA A 854 3.69 31.73 -27.06
N GLN A 855 3.14 31.14 -25.99
CA GLN A 855 3.48 31.43 -24.61
C GLN A 855 4.73 30.65 -24.16
N LYS A 856 4.88 29.39 -24.58
CA LYS A 856 6.12 28.61 -24.37
C LYS A 856 7.32 29.39 -24.91
N LYS A 857 7.23 29.92 -26.13
CA LYS A 857 8.25 30.80 -26.75
C LYS A 857 8.54 32.12 -26.01
N GLU A 858 7.62 32.60 -25.17
CA GLU A 858 7.85 33.78 -24.32
C GLU A 858 8.62 33.39 -23.04
N VAL A 859 8.36 32.18 -22.50
CA VAL A 859 9.09 31.58 -21.37
C VAL A 859 10.50 31.11 -21.80
N GLU A 860 10.61 30.46 -22.95
CA GLU A 860 11.87 30.05 -23.62
C GLU A 860 12.82 31.24 -23.84
N ALA A 861 12.27 32.43 -24.08
CA ALA A 861 13.02 33.67 -24.27
C ALA A 861 13.42 34.37 -22.95
N SER A 862 13.06 33.81 -21.78
CA SER A 862 13.41 34.36 -20.48
C SER A 862 14.84 34.03 -20.05
N SER A 863 15.42 34.86 -19.17
CA SER A 863 16.85 34.80 -18.82
C SER A 863 17.30 33.54 -18.08
N HIS A 864 16.39 32.77 -17.49
CA HIS A 864 16.68 31.56 -16.72
C HIS A 864 16.07 30.28 -17.31
N TYR A 865 15.47 30.33 -18.51
CA TYR A 865 15.00 29.11 -19.18
C TYR A 865 16.15 28.12 -19.47
N LYS A 866 17.33 28.62 -19.82
CA LYS A 866 18.55 27.81 -20.02
C LYS A 866 19.26 27.39 -18.72
N ASP A 867 18.68 27.69 -17.57
CA ASP A 867 19.07 27.11 -16.28
C ASP A 867 18.02 26.08 -15.83
N TYR A 868 16.73 26.36 -16.04
CA TYR A 868 15.64 25.39 -15.91
C TYR A 868 15.80 24.16 -16.80
N GLU A 869 16.12 24.35 -18.08
CA GLU A 869 16.37 23.27 -19.06
C GLU A 869 17.47 22.31 -18.60
N LYS A 870 18.54 22.82 -17.94
CA LYS A 870 19.60 21.98 -17.37
C LYS A 870 19.18 21.25 -16.11
N ALA A 871 18.32 21.86 -15.29
CA ALA A 871 17.79 21.22 -14.09
C ALA A 871 16.86 20.06 -14.49
N VAL A 872 16.03 20.25 -15.53
CA VAL A 872 15.23 19.19 -16.16
C VAL A 872 16.11 18.08 -16.75
N GLU A 873 17.19 18.42 -17.48
CA GLU A 873 18.15 17.43 -17.99
C GLU A 873 18.81 16.63 -16.85
N SER A 874 19.19 17.28 -15.75
CA SER A 874 19.83 16.57 -14.62
C SER A 874 18.86 15.70 -13.81
N PHE A 875 17.55 15.94 -13.89
CA PHE A 875 16.55 14.97 -13.45
C PHE A 875 16.50 13.72 -14.33
N LYS A 876 16.71 13.83 -15.65
CA LYS A 876 16.76 12.63 -16.51
C LYS A 876 17.85 11.66 -16.03
N GLU A 877 19.01 12.19 -15.70
CA GLU A 877 20.15 11.42 -15.20
C GLU A 877 19.91 10.72 -13.84
N THR A 878 19.04 11.28 -12.98
CA THR A 878 18.70 10.66 -11.68
C THR A 878 17.47 9.77 -11.74
N ASN A 879 16.46 10.18 -12.48
CA ASN A 879 15.15 9.53 -12.50
C ASN A 879 15.16 8.30 -13.41
N HIS A 880 16.01 8.24 -14.41
CA HIS A 880 16.13 7.09 -15.33
C HIS A 880 17.25 6.12 -14.92
N TYR A 881 17.75 6.20 -13.67
CA TYR A 881 18.81 5.33 -13.17
C TYR A 881 18.61 4.96 -11.69
N ASP A 882 18.19 3.73 -11.42
CA ASP A 882 18.19 3.18 -10.07
C ASP A 882 19.62 2.78 -9.67
N LYS A 883 20.19 3.54 -8.74
CA LYS A 883 21.57 3.41 -8.27
C LYS A 883 21.78 2.27 -7.27
N ALA A 884 20.72 1.69 -6.71
CA ALA A 884 20.78 0.61 -5.72
C ALA A 884 20.69 -0.77 -6.39
N ALA A 885 19.81 -0.90 -7.39
CA ALA A 885 19.69 -2.09 -8.24
C ALA A 885 20.57 -2.06 -9.51
N ASP A 886 21.25 -0.93 -9.77
CA ASP A 886 22.03 -0.66 -10.99
C ASP A 886 21.18 -0.80 -12.27
N ILE A 887 19.97 -0.23 -12.30
CA ILE A 887 19.08 -0.29 -13.47
C ILE A 887 19.08 1.04 -14.22
N ASP A 888 19.38 1.00 -15.51
CA ASP A 888 19.60 2.18 -16.35
C ASP A 888 18.64 2.20 -17.54
N LEU A 889 17.84 3.27 -17.62
CA LEU A 889 16.88 3.56 -18.68
C LEU A 889 17.28 4.82 -19.49
N ARG A 890 18.51 5.35 -19.34
CA ARG A 890 18.89 6.64 -19.94
C ARG A 890 19.05 6.61 -21.47
N ASP A 891 19.28 5.43 -22.06
CA ASP A 891 19.29 5.19 -23.53
C ASP A 891 17.87 5.17 -24.15
N ASN A 892 16.97 6.01 -23.65
CA ASN A 892 15.64 6.26 -24.19
C ASN A 892 15.48 7.70 -24.66
N GLU A 893 14.66 7.90 -25.69
CA GLU A 893 14.24 9.23 -26.15
C GLU A 893 13.20 9.82 -25.18
N GLU A 894 13.22 11.13 -24.95
CA GLU A 894 12.29 11.81 -23.99
C GLU A 894 10.81 11.68 -24.42
N GLU A 895 10.55 11.46 -25.71
CA GLU A 895 9.21 11.16 -26.24
C GLU A 895 8.69 9.77 -25.83
N ILE A 896 9.59 8.85 -25.41
CA ILE A 896 9.27 7.50 -24.94
C ILE A 896 9.27 7.45 -23.41
N LEU A 897 10.32 7.97 -22.77
CA LEU A 897 10.46 8.01 -21.31
C LEU A 897 10.69 9.46 -20.84
N PRO A 898 9.65 10.14 -20.32
CA PRO A 898 9.75 11.53 -19.87
C PRO A 898 10.66 11.69 -18.65
N TRP A 899 11.38 12.82 -18.55
CA TRP A 899 12.32 13.10 -17.45
C TRP A 899 11.68 13.06 -16.04
N TYR A 900 10.38 13.33 -15.93
CA TYR A 900 9.63 13.33 -14.66
C TYR A 900 9.13 11.94 -14.24
N VAL A 901 9.35 10.91 -15.07
CA VAL A 901 9.12 9.52 -14.71
C VAL A 901 10.37 8.98 -14.04
N GLN A 902 10.24 8.49 -12.80
CA GLN A 902 11.31 7.85 -12.04
C GLN A 902 11.21 6.32 -12.13
N VAL A 903 12.35 5.64 -12.32
CA VAL A 903 12.47 4.20 -12.08
C VAL A 903 12.75 3.93 -10.61
N GLU A 904 12.05 2.93 -10.08
CA GLU A 904 12.29 2.35 -8.76
C GLU A 904 12.45 0.84 -8.94
N ALA A 905 13.51 0.27 -8.41
CA ALA A 905 13.80 -1.16 -8.56
C ALA A 905 14.13 -1.83 -7.21
N SER A 906 13.67 -3.08 -7.06
CA SER A 906 13.86 -3.85 -5.83
C SER A 906 14.23 -5.29 -6.15
N SER A 907 15.44 -5.70 -5.76
CA SER A 907 15.90 -7.08 -5.87
C SER A 907 15.03 -8.00 -5.02
N LEU A 908 14.53 -9.09 -5.62
CA LEU A 908 13.65 -10.05 -4.99
C LEU A 908 14.39 -11.37 -4.76
N ASN A 909 14.10 -12.02 -3.62
CA ASN A 909 14.48 -13.41 -3.43
C ASN A 909 13.74 -14.29 -4.46
N VAL A 910 14.47 -15.20 -5.10
CA VAL A 910 13.89 -16.11 -6.10
C VAL A 910 13.19 -17.26 -5.37
N GLU A 911 11.87 -17.28 -5.40
CA GLU A 911 11.08 -18.38 -4.86
C GLU A 911 11.37 -19.69 -5.60
N SER A 912 11.49 -20.82 -4.90
CA SER A 912 11.72 -22.14 -5.53
C SER A 912 10.66 -22.47 -6.59
N SER A 913 9.43 -22.01 -6.40
CA SER A 913 8.32 -22.11 -7.36
C SER A 913 8.55 -21.29 -8.64
N GLN A 914 9.18 -20.11 -8.54
CA GLN A 914 9.57 -19.30 -9.69
C GLN A 914 10.80 -19.90 -10.39
N ALA A 915 11.83 -20.30 -9.64
CA ALA A 915 13.00 -21.00 -10.17
C ALA A 915 12.61 -22.26 -10.95
N GLU A 916 11.69 -23.09 -10.42
CA GLU A 916 11.19 -24.27 -11.11
C GLU A 916 10.36 -23.90 -12.36
N GLN A 917 9.49 -22.88 -12.28
CA GLN A 917 8.73 -22.38 -13.44
C GLN A 917 9.65 -21.92 -14.58
N VAL A 918 10.72 -21.18 -14.26
CA VAL A 918 11.73 -20.75 -15.23
C VAL A 918 12.52 -21.94 -15.76
N SER A 919 13.00 -22.84 -14.90
CA SER A 919 13.79 -23.99 -15.33
C SER A 919 12.97 -24.96 -16.19
N GLN A 920 11.68 -25.19 -15.89
CA GLN A 920 10.76 -25.94 -16.75
C GLN A 920 10.57 -25.26 -18.11
N ALA A 921 10.44 -23.92 -18.16
CA ALA A 921 10.35 -23.16 -19.41
C ALA A 921 11.66 -23.22 -20.22
N LEU A 922 12.81 -23.24 -19.54
CA LEU A 922 14.15 -23.51 -20.09
C LEU A 922 14.43 -25.01 -20.31
N LYS A 923 13.41 -25.87 -20.19
CA LYS A 923 13.45 -27.32 -20.49
C LYS A 923 14.49 -28.10 -19.67
N GLY A 924 14.80 -27.60 -18.46
CA GLY A 924 15.83 -28.15 -17.56
C GLY A 924 17.26 -27.88 -18.01
N GLN A 925 17.47 -26.92 -18.91
CA GLN A 925 18.79 -26.53 -19.44
C GLN A 925 19.30 -25.19 -18.89
N GLY A 926 18.64 -24.63 -17.87
CA GLY A 926 18.94 -23.32 -17.30
C GLY A 926 18.17 -23.04 -16.01
N GLU A 927 18.54 -21.95 -15.34
CA GLU A 927 18.02 -21.52 -14.04
C GLU A 927 17.88 -19.99 -13.98
N LEU A 928 17.05 -19.50 -13.05
CA LEU A 928 16.88 -18.07 -12.78
C LEU A 928 17.95 -17.62 -11.78
N LEU A 929 18.84 -16.72 -12.20
CA LEU A 929 20.01 -16.27 -11.43
C LEU A 929 19.68 -15.09 -10.51
N ASN A 930 18.77 -14.22 -10.93
CA ASN A 930 18.22 -13.14 -10.11
C ASN A 930 16.76 -12.83 -10.47
N LEU A 931 16.10 -12.04 -9.63
CA LEU A 931 14.80 -11.44 -9.90
C LEU A 931 14.78 -10.02 -9.31
N THR A 932 14.12 -9.10 -9.99
CA THR A 932 14.02 -7.68 -9.62
C THR A 932 12.65 -7.16 -10.04
N ASP A 933 11.89 -6.59 -9.10
CA ASP A 933 10.71 -5.79 -9.44
C ASP A 933 11.20 -4.44 -9.99
N ILE A 934 10.65 -3.99 -11.12
CA ILE A 934 10.98 -2.70 -11.75
C ILE A 934 9.68 -1.94 -12.00
N SER A 935 9.48 -0.85 -11.28
CA SER A 935 8.33 0.05 -11.41
C SER A 935 8.75 1.43 -11.94
N LEU A 936 7.81 2.10 -12.60
CA LEU A 936 7.95 3.49 -13.04
C LEU A 936 6.89 4.35 -12.32
N MET A 937 7.29 5.53 -11.85
CA MET A 937 6.45 6.47 -11.10
C MET A 937 6.43 7.84 -11.78
N ASP A 938 5.26 8.43 -11.99
CA ASP A 938 5.11 9.80 -12.49
C ASP A 938 5.19 10.81 -11.34
N LEU A 939 6.29 11.58 -11.25
CA LEU A 939 6.49 12.57 -10.18
C LEU A 939 5.58 13.81 -10.31
N LEU A 940 4.79 13.94 -11.38
CA LEU A 940 3.83 15.04 -11.53
C LEU A 940 2.58 14.82 -10.67
N ASP A 941 2.17 13.57 -10.41
CA ASP A 941 1.02 13.23 -9.55
C ASP A 941 1.24 12.08 -8.55
N ASN A 942 2.45 11.49 -8.53
CA ASN A 942 2.87 10.36 -7.71
C ASN A 942 2.04 9.08 -7.93
N THR A 943 1.72 8.77 -9.20
CA THR A 943 1.08 7.51 -9.60
C THR A 943 2.03 6.58 -10.37
N GLN A 944 1.73 5.28 -10.37
CA GLN A 944 2.46 4.30 -11.18
C GLN A 944 2.20 4.56 -12.68
N TRP A 945 3.27 4.65 -13.46
CA TRP A 945 3.28 5.03 -14.86
C TRP A 945 3.49 3.81 -15.78
N GLU A 946 2.69 3.69 -16.84
CA GLU A 946 2.83 2.66 -17.89
C GLU A 946 3.20 3.36 -19.23
N PRO A 947 4.20 2.88 -19.99
CA PRO A 947 4.59 3.50 -21.26
C PRO A 947 3.64 3.14 -22.43
N ASP A 948 3.47 4.08 -23.37
CA ASP A 948 2.70 3.87 -24.62
C ASP A 948 3.52 3.14 -25.73
N ASP A 949 4.85 3.08 -25.61
CA ASP A 949 5.80 2.49 -26.57
C ASP A 949 6.94 1.74 -25.81
N LEU A 950 7.78 0.97 -26.52
CA LEU A 950 8.84 0.17 -25.88
C LEU A 950 9.95 1.04 -25.26
N VAL A 951 10.20 0.86 -23.95
CA VAL A 951 11.30 1.44 -23.19
C VAL A 951 12.48 0.46 -23.17
N ARG A 952 13.71 0.93 -23.45
CA ARG A 952 14.94 0.15 -23.21
C ARG A 952 15.26 0.10 -21.73
N VAL A 953 15.47 -1.11 -21.23
CA VAL A 953 15.95 -1.41 -19.89
C VAL A 953 17.35 -2.01 -19.99
N SER A 954 18.32 -1.43 -19.29
CA SER A 954 19.69 -1.95 -19.17
C SER A 954 19.96 -2.36 -17.72
N VAL A 955 20.22 -3.63 -17.47
CA VAL A 955 20.47 -4.22 -16.13
C VAL A 955 21.88 -4.82 -16.03
N PRO A 956 22.46 -4.98 -14.82
CA PRO A 956 23.73 -5.68 -14.66
C PRO A 956 23.66 -7.12 -15.19
N LEU A 957 24.73 -7.56 -15.84
CA LEU A 957 24.90 -8.97 -16.19
C LEU A 957 25.18 -9.78 -14.91
N ALA A 958 24.23 -10.64 -14.52
CA ALA A 958 24.45 -11.64 -13.47
C ALA A 958 25.60 -12.60 -13.85
N ASP A 959 26.28 -13.17 -12.86
CA ASP A 959 27.27 -14.22 -13.11
C ASP A 959 26.57 -15.45 -13.70
N LEU A 960 26.98 -15.85 -14.90
CA LEU A 960 26.39 -16.97 -15.63
C LEU A 960 27.01 -18.32 -15.24
N GLY A 961 28.10 -18.35 -14.47
CA GLY A 961 28.76 -19.61 -14.07
C GLY A 961 29.08 -20.52 -15.27
N ASP A 962 28.49 -21.72 -15.29
CA ASP A 962 28.64 -22.74 -16.35
C ASP A 962 27.62 -22.59 -17.51
N TYR A 963 26.88 -21.47 -17.60
CA TYR A 963 25.89 -21.23 -18.67
C TYR A 963 26.46 -20.42 -19.85
N GLU A 964 26.38 -21.00 -21.06
CA GLU A 964 26.89 -20.41 -22.30
C GLU A 964 26.05 -19.22 -22.83
N ASN A 965 24.81 -19.05 -22.37
CA ASN A 965 23.86 -18.03 -22.87
C ASN A 965 23.04 -17.42 -21.72
N VAL A 966 22.46 -16.25 -21.97
CA VAL A 966 21.58 -15.53 -21.03
C VAL A 966 20.24 -15.18 -21.67
N ALA A 967 19.16 -15.29 -20.90
CA ALA A 967 17.81 -14.87 -21.29
C ALA A 967 17.22 -13.91 -20.25
N VAL A 968 16.46 -12.93 -20.72
CA VAL A 968 15.63 -12.08 -19.84
C VAL A 968 14.29 -12.78 -19.66
N VAL A 969 13.88 -12.96 -18.42
CA VAL A 969 12.58 -13.52 -18.02
C VAL A 969 11.70 -12.38 -17.51
N HIS A 970 10.48 -12.30 -17.99
CA HIS A 970 9.46 -11.39 -17.48
C HIS A 970 8.36 -12.24 -16.81
N LEU A 971 8.22 -12.08 -15.48
CA LEU A 971 7.23 -12.75 -14.65
C LEU A 971 6.10 -11.76 -14.34
N LYS A 972 4.99 -11.89 -15.05
CA LYS A 972 3.87 -10.94 -14.98
C LYS A 972 3.03 -11.15 -13.72
N ASP A 973 2.29 -10.12 -13.33
CA ASP A 973 1.37 -10.15 -12.18
C ASP A 973 0.29 -11.26 -12.25
N ASP A 974 -0.06 -11.73 -13.45
CA ASP A 974 -1.00 -12.84 -13.66
C ASP A 974 -0.34 -14.24 -13.53
N GLY A 975 0.93 -14.29 -13.11
CA GLY A 975 1.73 -15.50 -12.98
C GLY A 975 2.25 -16.08 -14.30
N SER A 976 1.97 -15.42 -15.44
CA SER A 976 2.52 -15.84 -16.73
C SER A 976 3.99 -15.46 -16.88
N LEU A 977 4.72 -16.29 -17.62
CA LEU A 977 6.13 -16.13 -17.93
C LEU A 977 6.28 -15.91 -19.44
N GLU A 978 7.07 -14.92 -19.83
CA GLU A 978 7.63 -14.82 -21.18
C GLU A 978 9.14 -14.57 -21.14
N PHE A 979 9.83 -14.93 -22.22
CA PHE A 979 11.23 -14.57 -22.44
C PHE A 979 11.31 -13.34 -23.33
N ILE A 980 12.20 -12.42 -23.01
CA ILE A 980 12.55 -11.25 -23.82
C ILE A 980 13.97 -11.46 -24.39
N ASP A 981 14.19 -11.01 -25.63
CA ASP A 981 15.50 -11.12 -26.30
C ASP A 981 16.47 -10.07 -25.72
N GLY A 982 17.30 -10.50 -24.77
CA GLY A 982 18.31 -9.67 -24.13
C GLY A 982 19.60 -9.60 -24.93
N HIS A 983 20.17 -8.41 -25.07
CA HIS A 983 21.41 -8.17 -25.79
C HIS A 983 22.53 -7.83 -24.80
N ILE A 984 23.61 -8.62 -24.77
CA ILE A 984 24.74 -8.36 -23.88
C ILE A 984 25.54 -7.15 -24.40
N ALA A 985 25.51 -6.06 -23.63
CA ALA A 985 26.20 -4.81 -23.89
C ALA A 985 27.35 -4.63 -22.89
N GLY A 986 28.48 -5.31 -23.16
CA GLY A 986 29.64 -5.30 -22.25
C GLY A 986 29.36 -6.10 -20.97
N SER A 987 29.15 -5.42 -19.85
CA SER A 987 28.82 -6.00 -18.54
C SER A 987 27.35 -5.84 -18.15
N ARG A 988 26.48 -5.55 -19.12
CA ARG A 988 25.04 -5.31 -18.93
C ARG A 988 24.22 -6.11 -19.93
N ILE A 989 22.94 -6.27 -19.66
CA ILE A 989 21.94 -6.84 -20.56
C ILE A 989 20.93 -5.75 -20.89
N GLU A 990 20.77 -5.46 -22.18
CA GLU A 990 19.80 -4.50 -22.70
C GLU A 990 18.60 -5.23 -23.31
N PHE A 991 17.38 -4.82 -22.97
CA PHE A 991 16.15 -5.34 -23.55
C PHE A 991 15.07 -4.25 -23.65
N ASP A 992 14.18 -4.35 -24.62
CA ASP A 992 13.13 -3.35 -24.86
C ASP A 992 11.75 -3.90 -24.41
N THR A 993 10.99 -3.17 -23.56
CA THR A 993 9.69 -3.61 -22.98
C THR A 993 8.66 -2.47 -22.86
N ASP A 994 7.37 -2.79 -23.03
CA ASP A 994 6.22 -1.90 -22.77
C ASP A 994 5.44 -2.29 -21.50
N GLN A 995 5.88 -3.34 -20.80
CA GLN A 995 5.22 -3.86 -19.60
C GLN A 995 6.23 -3.92 -18.45
N PHE A 996 5.98 -3.20 -17.36
CA PHE A 996 6.88 -3.12 -16.20
C PHE A 996 6.31 -3.89 -15.01
N SER A 997 7.05 -4.90 -14.55
CA SER A 997 6.80 -5.68 -13.33
C SER A 997 8.11 -6.41 -12.95
N ARG A 998 8.09 -7.73 -12.75
CA ARG A 998 9.25 -8.52 -12.31
C ARG A 998 10.06 -9.04 -13.48
N PHE A 999 11.33 -8.65 -13.54
CA PHE A 999 12.30 -9.13 -14.51
C PHE A 999 13.40 -9.92 -13.82
N GLY A 1000 13.89 -10.98 -14.45
CA GLY A 1000 14.98 -11.76 -13.92
C GLY A 1000 15.88 -12.30 -15.02
N ILE A 1001 17.15 -12.46 -14.70
CA ILE A 1001 18.19 -12.91 -15.61
C ILE A 1001 18.39 -14.41 -15.41
N ALA A 1002 18.30 -15.17 -16.49
CA ALA A 1002 18.43 -16.63 -16.46
C ALA A 1002 19.60 -17.11 -17.32
N GLY A 1003 20.47 -17.92 -16.72
CA GLY A 1003 21.53 -18.64 -17.43
C GLY A 1003 20.97 -19.87 -18.11
N TYR A 1004 21.33 -20.14 -19.37
CA TYR A 1004 20.89 -21.36 -20.06
C TYR A 1004 21.88 -21.90 -21.10
N ASN A 1005 21.89 -23.22 -21.24
CA ASN A 1005 22.71 -23.98 -22.17
C ASN A 1005 21.85 -24.51 -23.33
N GLY A 1006 21.47 -23.61 -24.24
CA GLY A 1006 20.58 -23.88 -25.38
C GLY A 1006 20.65 -22.81 -26.48
N SER A 1007 19.56 -22.61 -27.22
CA SER A 1007 19.45 -21.51 -28.21
C SER A 1007 18.18 -20.70 -27.99
N MET A 1008 18.29 -19.36 -28.05
CA MET A 1008 17.13 -18.47 -27.99
C MET A 1008 16.13 -18.75 -29.12
N GLU A 1009 16.60 -19.24 -30.28
CA GLU A 1009 15.70 -19.64 -31.37
C GLU A 1009 14.88 -20.91 -31.02
N ASP A 1010 15.28 -21.72 -30.04
CA ASP A 1010 14.52 -22.88 -29.56
C ASP A 1010 13.63 -22.58 -28.33
N LEU A 1011 13.84 -21.44 -27.67
CA LEU A 1011 12.93 -20.85 -26.67
C LEU A 1011 11.83 -20.02 -27.37
N MET A 1012 12.18 -19.22 -28.36
CA MET A 1012 11.27 -18.34 -29.13
C MET A 1012 10.47 -19.07 -30.23
N LYS A 1013 10.68 -20.37 -30.43
CA LYS A 1013 9.92 -21.17 -31.41
C LYS A 1013 8.50 -21.42 -30.90
N PRO A 1014 7.43 -21.04 -31.65
CA PRO A 1014 6.07 -21.42 -31.29
C PRO A 1014 5.91 -22.94 -31.43
N GLU A 1015 5.69 -23.65 -30.32
CA GLU A 1015 5.64 -25.11 -30.33
C GLU A 1015 4.48 -25.66 -31.18
N GLU A 1016 4.77 -26.67 -32.01
CA GLU A 1016 3.73 -27.56 -32.54
C GLU A 1016 3.21 -28.44 -31.37
N SER A 1017 2.11 -27.97 -30.77
CA SER A 1017 1.61 -28.42 -29.47
C SER A 1017 1.54 -29.94 -29.27
N THR A 1018 2.33 -30.44 -28.32
CA THR A 1018 2.21 -31.83 -27.81
C THR A 1018 2.14 -31.97 -26.28
N GLN A 1019 2.38 -30.90 -25.52
CA GLN A 1019 1.93 -30.79 -24.12
C GLN A 1019 0.81 -29.75 -23.96
N LYS A 1020 0.01 -29.94 -22.92
CA LYS A 1020 -1.12 -29.08 -22.54
C LYS A 1020 -0.88 -28.55 -21.12
N PRO A 1021 -1.26 -27.31 -20.80
CA PRO A 1021 -1.22 -26.82 -19.42
C PRO A 1021 -2.16 -27.66 -18.54
N LEU A 1022 -1.78 -27.86 -17.28
CA LEU A 1022 -2.37 -28.87 -16.38
C LEU A 1022 -3.89 -28.70 -16.15
N TRP A 1023 -4.39 -27.46 -16.20
CA TRP A 1023 -5.82 -27.15 -16.00
C TRP A 1023 -6.75 -27.82 -17.02
N MET A 1024 -6.23 -28.28 -18.17
CA MET A 1024 -7.05 -28.89 -19.23
C MET A 1024 -7.52 -30.33 -18.94
N TYR A 1025 -7.37 -30.84 -17.71
CA TYR A 1025 -7.77 -32.19 -17.30
C TYR A 1025 -9.10 -32.30 -16.55
N LEU A 1026 -9.78 -31.18 -16.24
CA LEU A 1026 -11.12 -31.19 -15.63
C LEU A 1026 -12.16 -30.46 -16.50
N ILE A 1027 -13.34 -31.08 -16.62
CA ILE A 1027 -14.58 -30.62 -17.28
C ILE A 1027 -14.52 -30.50 -18.83
N PRO A 1028 -15.34 -31.27 -19.58
CA PRO A 1028 -15.37 -31.22 -21.05
C PRO A 1028 -16.47 -30.29 -21.61
N GLY A 1029 -16.10 -29.29 -22.42
CA GLY A 1029 -17.04 -28.45 -23.18
C GLY A 1029 -16.38 -27.75 -24.37
N ALA A 1030 -16.89 -27.96 -25.58
CA ALA A 1030 -16.25 -27.46 -26.81
C ALA A 1030 -16.77 -26.08 -27.24
N GLY A 1031 -15.96 -25.03 -27.07
CA GLY A 1031 -16.26 -23.66 -27.55
C GLY A 1031 -15.06 -22.83 -28.03
N ALA A 1032 -13.87 -22.98 -27.40
CA ALA A 1032 -12.75 -22.05 -27.59
C ALA A 1032 -12.06 -22.06 -28.98
N ALA A 1033 -12.21 -23.13 -29.76
CA ALA A 1033 -11.40 -23.37 -30.98
C ALA A 1033 -11.59 -22.35 -32.13
N ALA A 1034 -12.61 -21.49 -32.08
CA ALA A 1034 -12.92 -20.54 -33.16
C ALA A 1034 -12.18 -19.18 -33.05
N LEU A 1035 -11.72 -18.79 -31.86
CA LEU A 1035 -11.21 -17.43 -31.60
C LEU A 1035 -9.72 -17.26 -31.95
N LEU A 1036 -8.90 -18.27 -31.64
CA LEU A 1036 -7.43 -18.22 -31.82
C LEU A 1036 -6.99 -18.03 -33.28
N VAL A 1037 -7.76 -18.58 -34.24
CA VAL A 1037 -7.50 -18.44 -35.68
C VAL A 1037 -7.64 -16.99 -36.17
N ILE A 1038 -8.46 -16.18 -35.50
CA ILE A 1038 -8.71 -14.77 -35.87
C ILE A 1038 -7.58 -13.88 -35.34
N LEU A 1039 -7.11 -14.10 -34.10
CA LEU A 1039 -6.03 -13.32 -33.49
C LEU A 1039 -4.68 -13.57 -34.18
N GLY A 1040 -4.34 -14.83 -34.48
CA GLY A 1040 -3.11 -15.16 -35.21
C GLY A 1040 -3.04 -14.53 -36.61
N ALA A 1041 -4.18 -14.37 -37.28
CA ALA A 1041 -4.26 -13.68 -38.57
C ALA A 1041 -4.02 -12.16 -38.48
N MET A 1042 -4.24 -11.53 -37.32
CA MET A 1042 -4.03 -10.09 -37.12
C MET A 1042 -2.56 -9.73 -36.86
N ARG A 1043 -1.84 -10.46 -35.98
CA ARG A 1043 -0.41 -10.18 -35.70
C ARG A 1043 0.46 -10.23 -36.98
N LEU A 1044 0.21 -11.20 -37.87
CA LEU A 1044 0.89 -11.32 -39.18
C LEU A 1044 0.59 -10.17 -40.18
N SER A 1045 -0.44 -9.36 -39.94
CA SER A 1045 -0.80 -8.21 -40.78
C SER A 1045 -0.06 -6.92 -40.39
N LEU A 1046 0.34 -6.78 -39.12
CA LEU A 1046 0.98 -5.57 -38.59
C LEU A 1046 2.49 -5.56 -38.85
N SER A 1047 3.19 -6.66 -38.57
CA SER A 1047 4.64 -6.82 -38.83
C SER A 1047 5.04 -6.46 -40.27
N ARG A 1048 4.15 -6.63 -41.25
CA ARG A 1048 4.40 -6.31 -42.67
C ARG A 1048 4.31 -4.82 -43.03
N LYS A 1049 3.98 -3.92 -42.08
CA LYS A 1049 3.97 -2.46 -42.32
C LYS A 1049 5.23 -1.72 -41.87
N GLY A 1050 6.01 -2.27 -40.93
CA GLY A 1050 7.17 -1.58 -40.35
C GLY A 1050 8.41 -1.45 -41.26
N LYS A 1051 8.61 -2.34 -42.24
CA LYS A 1051 9.84 -2.32 -43.06
C LYS A 1051 9.82 -1.24 -44.14
N LYS A 1052 10.39 -0.07 -43.81
CA LYS A 1052 10.68 0.99 -44.78
C LYS A 1052 12.02 1.70 -44.58
N LYS A 1053 13.09 1.02 -45.03
CA LYS A 1053 14.42 1.55 -45.35
C LYS A 1053 15.21 2.19 -44.19
N THR A 1054 16.09 1.38 -43.60
CA THR A 1054 17.45 1.86 -43.31
C THR A 1054 18.10 2.37 -44.61
N GLY A 1055 18.87 3.44 -44.49
CA GLY A 1055 19.81 3.92 -45.51
C GLY A 1055 21.22 3.90 -44.92
N GLU A 1056 22.21 3.58 -45.75
CA GLU A 1056 23.61 3.43 -45.34
C GLU A 1056 24.32 4.80 -45.19
N GLU A 1057 25.61 4.77 -44.85
CA GLU A 1057 26.56 5.91 -44.83
C GLU A 1057 26.49 6.88 -43.62
N ARG A 1058 26.82 6.37 -42.44
CA ARG A 1058 27.40 7.18 -41.35
C ARG A 1058 28.91 7.39 -41.61
N GLU A 1059 29.27 8.27 -42.55
CA GLU A 1059 30.66 8.77 -42.68
C GLU A 1059 30.75 10.21 -43.23
N ARG A 1060 30.26 11.18 -42.44
CA ARG A 1060 30.63 12.60 -42.50
C ARG A 1060 30.18 13.42 -41.30
#